data_AF-A0AAN7TRA4-F1
#
_entry.id   AF-A0AAN7TRA4-F1
#
_cell.length_a   1.000
_cell.length_b   1.000
_cell.length_c   1.000
_cell.angle_alpha   90.00
_cell.angle_beta   90.00
_cell.angle_gamma   90.00
#
_symmetry.space_group_name_H-M   'P 1'
#
loop_
_entity.id
_entity.type
_entity.pdbx_description
1 polymer ?
#
loop_
_entity_poly.entity_id
_entity_poly.type
_entity_poly.pdbx_seq_one_letter_code
_entity_poly.pdbx_strand_id
1 'polypeptide(L)'
;MNYSRFYLLFIYLIFVFKNISAQSCPSTNSTWRPTMVTSNVVTSPSITTIQPQLDFLFGKSNLVFMGQYGYSANSISDGPTGVANSFTMNYDTWGPAMHWLVVKTPVPALKANQNYIFSYSFKLGQVLGSYNKIASVSINFFNPADITDPNGGSQYFTTPGHPAIYNKTVTTGSWSSSTTFVLNTITLTPTVDIGLSIMAIQITRTSQTGPSITTMFISNMKLSIASRTVPASPSNLISKDSELITIPKPPSSLDAQDLTTCPYLATDLVHWHDPTIWSGGLVPLPTTSSNIVIPAGKKVLISPCSINQTGIYQKITIPPTSELIFADANFTMNIQDIYVQGKFIMGTNKCRYNANINIIFNGAMTTVDTIAQYFGSKGIAVASGGFISVHGRQYHNTWTKLAFTAWSGDNVIYIQDDVNWVVGQQVVIATSVYEDEKYPENEVMTIAAIQGKVIQFTESLKYYHYGGQEYQAEVALLSRNIVFQGDSSSVSTSFGGHVLVSGEGQLAGIQLVRMGQRNIKGRYPLHFHLAKNVTKSYISDCSVVNSFYRCYTIHGTNNLTVTRNVAFDVTGHCYYLEDGVEMDNTISFNFASFVHTIGTPAAGFTQYGQDFTQSSSLAQPADVAAGGFYITNAWNSFIGNAASGGWAGFSFPNLNSPIGNSINVAIIPKQFTTKVFEGNTAHSSGYYFDFGSSIYVGGDLSTGSDGLLVYNSGRISRETYLNGVQSGGEIWMRFNNTKVFLSNRGIGMWGERVEVVLLESHDSIRPGSLFGEAWLSDAIVNGQTNSLLSKTTDYSRQGFQFYDTYVKTILTNIIFRNFIHNPLSTSPEDDNRVIISMTHSDEFKPQFISSTKNITIQGTTVSQYIGHRIIETGSSRQFNFVDYDGTISGRSVPTIFGAHDKWWQFDNTCTYNNDWNCWVCNKGSYEVASVSVEVPGFMDRSGEYDATSYVGYIYLFGNGITDSRRMNVTRNVGITGISDMGWYLYWSIGTPNYIKLWLSEVPYGHYVFFAIPYPASTTFRVSCEYKYNSQYSYNFTQAASAAAVRSGDGKKYYFNGTHLFVKVINFVLNGNEFFSRGGCKINDVYWEFIVHITATNTIKPPVNGYFTGLTDVLPSSTL
;
A
#
# COMPACT_ATOMS: atom_id res chain seq x y z
N MET A 1 -34.06 -40.59 32.10
CA MET A 1 -34.57 -39.75 33.22
C MET A 1 -34.15 -38.32 32.98
N ASN A 2 -35.07 -37.41 32.63
CA ASN A 2 -34.89 -35.95 32.73
C ASN A 2 -36.17 -35.21 32.31
N TYR A 3 -37.26 -35.37 33.08
CA TYR A 3 -38.48 -34.57 32.94
C TYR A 3 -38.55 -33.38 33.92
N SER A 4 -37.51 -33.20 34.75
CA SER A 4 -37.50 -32.20 35.83
C SER A 4 -36.86 -30.85 35.45
N ARG A 5 -35.99 -30.80 34.42
CA ARG A 5 -35.32 -29.54 34.00
C ARG A 5 -36.13 -28.66 33.05
N PHE A 6 -37.19 -29.18 32.42
CA PHE A 6 -38.05 -28.39 31.53
C PHE A 6 -39.07 -27.52 32.29
N TYR A 7 -39.49 -27.93 33.49
CA TYR A 7 -40.49 -27.19 34.27
C TYR A 7 -39.91 -25.96 35.00
N LEU A 8 -38.64 -25.99 35.42
CA LEU A 8 -37.99 -24.81 36.03
C LEU A 8 -37.64 -23.71 35.01
N LEU A 9 -37.35 -24.08 33.75
CA LEU A 9 -37.09 -23.10 32.68
C LEU A 9 -38.38 -22.38 32.25
N PHE A 10 -39.52 -23.08 32.27
CA PHE A 10 -40.83 -22.51 31.91
C PHE A 10 -41.36 -21.52 32.98
N ILE A 11 -41.08 -21.76 34.26
CA ILE A 11 -41.49 -20.85 35.35
C ILE A 11 -40.57 -19.62 35.44
N TYR A 12 -39.29 -19.74 35.08
CA TYR A 12 -38.39 -18.58 34.98
C TYR A 12 -38.73 -17.68 33.77
N LEU A 13 -39.18 -18.26 32.64
CA LEU A 13 -39.71 -17.47 31.52
C LEU A 13 -41.00 -16.71 31.87
N ILE A 14 -41.89 -17.27 32.69
CA ILE A 14 -43.15 -16.58 33.05
C ILE A 14 -42.93 -15.42 34.04
N PHE A 15 -41.88 -15.45 34.86
CA PHE A 15 -41.54 -14.34 35.76
C PHE A 15 -40.69 -13.23 35.10
N VAL A 16 -39.96 -13.51 34.02
CA VAL A 16 -39.20 -12.49 33.26
C VAL A 16 -40.04 -11.78 32.18
N PHE A 17 -41.18 -12.35 31.77
CA PHE A 17 -42.09 -11.73 30.78
C PHE A 17 -43.30 -11.00 31.36
N LYS A 18 -43.37 -10.79 32.68
CA LYS A 18 -44.40 -9.95 33.33
C LYS A 18 -43.80 -8.66 33.90
N ASN A 19 -43.34 -7.77 33.03
CA ASN A 19 -43.28 -6.32 33.29
C ASN A 19 -42.92 -5.55 31.99
N ILE A 20 -43.60 -5.86 30.89
CA ILE A 20 -43.71 -4.92 29.76
C ILE A 20 -45.13 -4.38 29.82
N SER A 21 -45.36 -3.40 30.69
CA SER A 21 -46.43 -2.45 30.42
C SER A 21 -46.08 -1.79 29.09
N ALA A 22 -46.85 -2.06 28.04
CA ALA A 22 -46.81 -1.24 26.83
C ALA A 22 -47.02 0.21 27.30
N GLN A 23 -45.95 1.02 27.27
CA GLN A 23 -46.02 2.41 27.68
C GLN A 23 -46.87 3.11 26.62
N SER A 24 -48.18 3.20 26.86
CA SER A 24 -49.08 4.00 26.03
C SER A 24 -48.54 5.43 26.06
N CYS A 25 -48.03 5.96 24.94
CA CYS A 25 -47.64 7.37 24.90
C CYS A 25 -48.88 8.21 25.31
N PRO A 26 -48.75 9.18 26.22
CA PRO A 26 -49.82 10.13 26.49
C PRO A 26 -50.13 10.90 25.19
N SER A 27 -51.33 10.77 24.64
CA SER A 27 -51.69 11.37 23.34
C SER A 27 -51.99 12.88 23.42
N THR A 28 -52.15 13.45 24.63
CA THR A 28 -52.61 14.84 24.82
C THR A 28 -52.14 15.56 26.09
N ASN A 29 -51.31 14.95 26.95
CA ASN A 29 -50.86 15.59 28.21
C ASN A 29 -49.58 16.42 28.00
N SER A 30 -49.45 17.56 28.70
CA SER A 30 -48.25 18.41 28.79
C SER A 30 -46.92 17.70 29.12
N THR A 31 -46.96 16.42 29.52
CA THR A 31 -45.83 15.56 29.90
C THR A 31 -45.44 14.52 28.84
N TRP A 32 -45.75 14.73 27.56
CA TRP A 32 -45.52 13.74 26.48
C TRP A 32 -44.04 13.62 26.03
N ARG A 33 -43.18 14.56 26.40
CA ARG A 33 -41.75 14.52 26.05
C ARG A 33 -41.03 13.45 26.86
N PRO A 34 -40.14 12.65 26.24
CA PRO A 34 -39.40 11.63 26.96
C PRO A 34 -38.38 12.27 27.93
N THR A 35 -37.99 11.52 28.95
CA THR A 35 -36.81 11.85 29.74
C THR A 35 -35.58 11.72 28.86
N MET A 36 -34.83 12.80 28.69
CA MET A 36 -33.61 12.81 27.88
C MET A 36 -32.46 12.12 28.62
N VAL A 37 -31.59 11.46 27.87
CA VAL A 37 -30.39 10.84 28.43
C VAL A 37 -29.44 11.92 28.90
N THR A 38 -29.08 11.90 30.18
CA THR A 38 -28.03 12.78 30.71
C THR A 38 -26.66 12.19 30.38
N SER A 39 -25.66 13.07 30.17
CA SER A 39 -24.27 12.64 30.00
C SER A 39 -23.70 12.13 31.33
N ASN A 40 -24.05 10.92 31.73
CA ASN A 40 -23.44 10.31 32.91
C ASN A 40 -22.02 9.87 32.53
N VAL A 41 -21.03 10.41 33.24
CA VAL A 41 -19.66 9.89 33.18
C VAL A 41 -19.65 8.58 33.96
N VAL A 42 -19.72 7.46 33.25
CA VAL A 42 -19.53 6.15 33.87
C VAL A 42 -18.05 6.04 34.24
N THR A 43 -17.76 5.94 35.53
CA THR A 43 -16.39 5.74 36.02
C THR A 43 -15.89 4.39 35.52
N SER A 44 -14.74 4.37 34.85
CA SER A 44 -14.10 3.10 34.48
C SER A 44 -13.77 2.29 35.75
N PRO A 45 -13.96 0.96 35.75
CA PRO A 45 -13.39 0.12 36.78
C PRO A 45 -11.87 0.20 36.75
N SER A 46 -11.23 -0.25 37.83
CA SER A 46 -9.78 -0.37 37.88
C SER A 46 -9.26 -1.45 36.94
N ILE A 47 -8.13 -1.17 36.29
CA ILE A 47 -7.42 -2.19 35.49
C ILE A 47 -7.01 -3.33 36.43
N THR A 48 -7.34 -4.56 36.05
CA THR A 48 -6.98 -5.74 36.83
C THR A 48 -5.50 -6.09 36.61
N THR A 49 -4.88 -6.71 37.62
CA THR A 49 -3.45 -7.05 37.59
C THR A 49 -3.15 -8.43 37.02
N ILE A 50 -4.16 -9.17 36.55
CA ILE A 50 -3.99 -10.54 36.03
C ILE A 50 -4.46 -10.59 34.59
N GLN A 51 -3.55 -11.00 33.71
CA GLN A 51 -3.80 -11.35 32.34
C GLN A 51 -4.28 -12.81 32.28
N PRO A 52 -5.45 -13.11 31.68
CA PRO A 52 -5.99 -14.46 31.64
C PRO A 52 -5.15 -15.38 30.73
N GLN A 53 -5.33 -16.69 30.90
CA GLN A 53 -4.76 -17.67 29.98
C GLN A 53 -5.42 -17.55 28.60
N LEU A 54 -4.61 -17.65 27.54
CA LEU A 54 -5.08 -17.69 26.15
C LEU A 54 -4.74 -19.05 25.52
N ASP A 55 -5.75 -19.73 24.98
CA ASP A 55 -5.63 -21.05 24.34
C ASP A 55 -5.86 -20.96 22.83
N PHE A 56 -4.89 -21.42 22.06
CA PHE A 56 -4.99 -21.60 20.61
C PHE A 56 -5.29 -23.06 20.32
N LEU A 57 -6.56 -23.36 20.02
CA LEU A 57 -7.04 -24.72 19.75
C LEU A 57 -6.75 -25.12 18.29
N PHE A 58 -6.25 -26.33 18.10
CA PHE A 58 -5.99 -26.90 16.77
C PHE A 58 -6.86 -28.14 16.54
N GLY A 59 -7.82 -28.00 15.62
CA GLY A 59 -8.64 -29.10 15.12
C GLY A 59 -8.26 -29.48 13.69
N LYS A 60 -8.97 -30.48 13.13
CA LYS A 60 -8.79 -30.92 11.74
C LYS A 60 -8.85 -29.78 10.72
N SER A 61 -9.74 -28.82 10.90
CA SER A 61 -9.88 -27.68 9.98
C SER A 61 -8.63 -26.81 9.92
N ASN A 62 -7.91 -26.69 11.05
CA ASN A 62 -6.70 -25.87 11.21
C ASN A 62 -5.43 -26.58 10.75
N LEU A 63 -5.49 -27.89 10.49
CA LEU A 63 -4.32 -28.73 10.27
C LEU A 63 -4.33 -29.33 8.86
N VAL A 64 -3.14 -29.50 8.31
CA VAL A 64 -2.89 -30.37 7.16
C VAL A 64 -1.96 -31.48 7.58
N PHE A 65 -2.25 -32.69 7.11
CA PHE A 65 -1.41 -33.85 7.34
C PHE A 65 -0.47 -34.04 6.15
N MET A 66 0.83 -34.09 6.41
CA MET A 66 1.86 -34.25 5.38
C MET A 66 2.82 -35.38 5.72
N GLY A 67 3.29 -36.11 4.70
CA GLY A 67 4.29 -37.17 4.85
C GLY A 67 5.67 -36.76 4.33
N GLN A 68 6.69 -37.56 4.64
CA GLN A 68 8.00 -37.41 4.01
C GLN A 68 7.95 -37.78 2.51
N TYR A 69 7.15 -38.79 2.15
CA TYR A 69 6.85 -39.25 0.79
C TYR A 69 5.60 -40.15 0.80
N GLY A 70 5.00 -40.42 -0.38
CA GLY A 70 4.00 -41.47 -0.61
C GLY A 70 2.76 -41.52 0.32
N TYR A 71 2.10 -40.40 0.63
CA TYR A 71 1.00 -40.35 1.61
C TYR A 71 -0.26 -39.62 1.11
N SER A 72 -1.46 -39.93 1.65
CA SER A 72 -2.77 -39.37 1.27
C SER A 72 -3.25 -38.19 2.12
N ALA A 73 -3.73 -37.11 1.49
CA ALA A 73 -4.33 -35.94 2.16
C ALA A 73 -5.61 -36.26 2.98
N ASN A 74 -6.29 -37.38 2.70
CA ASN A 74 -7.55 -37.77 3.38
C ASN A 74 -7.33 -38.43 4.75
N SER A 75 -6.10 -38.44 5.23
CA SER A 75 -5.75 -39.21 6.42
C SER A 75 -6.06 -38.52 7.73
N ILE A 76 -6.52 -37.27 7.68
CA ILE A 76 -7.14 -36.59 8.82
C ILE A 76 -8.66 -36.53 8.60
N SER A 77 -9.42 -37.16 9.50
CA SER A 77 -10.87 -37.16 9.49
C SER A 77 -11.44 -36.71 10.83
N ASP A 78 -12.76 -36.54 10.91
CA ASP A 78 -13.38 -36.08 12.15
C ASP A 78 -13.13 -37.09 13.26
N GLY A 79 -13.01 -36.59 14.49
CA GLY A 79 -12.76 -37.43 15.64
C GLY A 79 -13.98 -38.27 16.04
N PRO A 80 -13.84 -39.12 17.07
CA PRO A 80 -14.93 -39.95 17.56
C PRO A 80 -16.13 -39.11 18.00
N THR A 81 -17.34 -39.58 17.66
CA THR A 81 -18.59 -38.93 18.06
C THR A 81 -18.63 -38.71 19.59
N GLY A 82 -18.95 -37.49 20.00
CA GLY A 82 -19.03 -37.12 21.42
C GLY A 82 -17.71 -36.64 22.05
N VAL A 83 -16.61 -36.59 21.29
CA VAL A 83 -15.32 -36.05 21.76
C VAL A 83 -15.07 -34.68 21.11
N ALA A 84 -15.22 -33.61 21.88
CA ALA A 84 -15.02 -32.24 21.39
C ALA A 84 -13.57 -31.98 20.95
N ASN A 85 -13.40 -31.09 19.95
CA ASN A 85 -12.12 -30.69 19.36
C ASN A 85 -11.19 -31.89 19.11
N SER A 86 -11.72 -32.93 18.45
CA SER A 86 -10.99 -34.16 18.18
C SER A 86 -10.95 -34.50 16.70
N PHE A 87 -9.88 -35.17 16.30
CA PHE A 87 -9.69 -35.65 14.94
C PHE A 87 -9.01 -37.02 14.95
N THR A 88 -9.26 -37.75 13.87
CA THR A 88 -8.68 -39.07 13.63
C THR A 88 -7.57 -38.94 12.61
N MET A 89 -6.42 -39.56 12.88
CA MET A 89 -5.32 -39.72 11.94
C MET A 89 -5.17 -41.18 11.55
N ASN A 90 -5.06 -41.47 10.26
CA ASN A 90 -4.85 -42.82 9.75
C ASN A 90 -3.52 -42.91 8.99
N TYR A 91 -2.54 -43.66 9.47
CA TYR A 91 -1.36 -43.92 8.67
C TYR A 91 -1.60 -45.08 7.70
N ASP A 92 -1.44 -44.81 6.41
CA ASP A 92 -1.50 -45.82 5.34
C ASP A 92 -0.37 -46.85 5.44
N THR A 93 -0.61 -48.04 4.90
CA THR A 93 0.38 -49.12 4.90
C THR A 93 1.63 -48.73 4.11
N TRP A 94 2.81 -49.14 4.57
CA TRP A 94 4.11 -48.90 3.91
C TRP A 94 4.52 -47.43 3.66
N GLY A 95 3.79 -46.44 4.19
CA GLY A 95 4.20 -45.04 4.29
C GLY A 95 5.46 -44.74 5.14
N PRO A 96 5.94 -43.48 5.11
CA PRO A 96 7.23 -43.07 5.67
C PRO A 96 7.27 -43.12 7.20
N ALA A 97 8.46 -43.16 7.79
CA ALA A 97 8.61 -43.13 9.24
C ALA A 97 8.27 -41.76 9.87
N MET A 98 8.31 -40.67 9.09
CA MET A 98 8.06 -39.30 9.53
C MET A 98 6.84 -38.69 8.85
N HIS A 99 6.01 -38.02 9.66
CA HIS A 99 4.84 -37.25 9.21
C HIS A 99 4.71 -35.96 10.02
N TRP A 100 3.93 -35.01 9.49
CA TRP A 100 3.71 -33.70 10.08
C TRP A 100 2.22 -33.38 10.15
N LEU A 101 1.81 -32.82 11.28
CA LEU A 101 0.61 -32.00 11.37
C LEU A 101 1.05 -30.55 11.30
N VAL A 102 0.76 -29.89 10.19
CA VAL A 102 1.16 -28.49 9.96
C VAL A 102 -0.06 -27.60 10.18
N VAL A 103 0.09 -26.54 10.96
CA VAL A 103 -0.97 -25.54 11.16
C VAL A 103 -1.10 -24.71 9.89
N LYS A 104 -2.33 -24.52 9.40
CA LYS A 104 -2.62 -23.80 8.15
C LYS A 104 -2.45 -22.29 8.24
N THR A 105 -2.51 -21.75 9.45
CA THR A 105 -2.43 -20.32 9.72
C THR A 105 -1.28 -20.03 10.68
N PRO A 106 -0.74 -18.80 10.66
CA PRO A 106 0.25 -18.37 11.64
C PRO A 106 -0.19 -18.62 13.09
N VAL A 107 0.77 -18.96 13.94
CA VAL A 107 0.59 -19.14 15.39
C VAL A 107 1.02 -17.87 16.14
N PRO A 108 0.58 -17.67 17.40
CA PRO A 108 0.93 -16.48 18.18
C PRO A 108 2.44 -16.20 18.23
N ALA A 109 2.80 -14.93 18.29
CA ALA A 109 4.17 -14.53 18.53
C ALA A 109 4.61 -14.97 19.93
N LEU A 110 5.79 -15.58 20.01
CA LEU A 110 6.35 -16.12 21.24
C LEU A 110 7.57 -15.29 21.66
N LYS A 111 7.57 -14.84 22.91
CA LYS A 111 8.66 -14.09 23.50
C LYS A 111 9.74 -15.03 24.03
N ALA A 112 11.00 -14.65 23.82
CA ALA A 112 12.15 -15.38 24.32
C ALA A 112 12.08 -15.57 25.84
N ASN A 113 12.54 -16.73 26.30
CA ASN A 113 12.68 -17.11 27.70
C ASN A 113 11.36 -17.12 28.47
N GLN A 114 10.21 -17.20 27.78
CA GLN A 114 8.90 -17.44 28.39
C GLN A 114 8.45 -18.88 28.18
N ASN A 115 7.69 -19.41 29.14
CA ASN A 115 7.14 -20.76 29.04
C ASN A 115 5.77 -20.74 28.38
N TYR A 116 5.63 -21.54 27.34
CA TYR A 116 4.37 -21.83 26.65
C TYR A 116 4.03 -23.31 26.82
N ILE A 117 2.74 -23.64 26.83
CA ILE A 117 2.31 -25.01 27.05
C ILE A 117 1.63 -25.55 25.79
N PHE A 118 2.25 -26.51 25.12
CA PHE A 118 1.59 -27.30 24.09
C PHE A 118 1.00 -28.56 24.72
N SER A 119 -0.31 -28.78 24.56
CA SER A 119 -0.99 -29.93 25.14
C SER A 119 -1.94 -30.59 24.16
N TYR A 120 -2.10 -31.91 24.27
CA TYR A 120 -3.03 -32.68 23.46
C TYR A 120 -3.35 -34.00 24.15
N SER A 121 -4.59 -34.45 24.05
CA SER A 121 -4.99 -35.79 24.49
C SER A 121 -4.84 -36.78 23.34
N PHE A 122 -4.25 -37.93 23.63
CA PHE A 122 -3.89 -38.93 22.64
C PHE A 122 -4.48 -40.30 22.98
N LYS A 123 -5.03 -40.99 21.99
CA LYS A 123 -5.51 -42.37 22.10
C LYS A 123 -5.19 -43.14 20.82
N LEU A 124 -4.85 -44.41 20.95
CA LEU A 124 -4.72 -45.32 19.82
C LEU A 124 -6.04 -46.05 19.51
N GLY A 125 -6.29 -46.31 18.22
CA GLY A 125 -7.34 -47.25 17.77
C GLY A 125 -6.97 -48.71 17.94
N GLN A 126 -5.68 -49.02 18.10
CA GLN A 126 -5.15 -50.37 18.28
C GLN A 126 -3.84 -50.36 19.10
N VAL A 127 -3.44 -51.50 19.64
CA VAL A 127 -2.09 -51.63 20.25
C VAL A 127 -1.03 -51.60 19.14
N LEU A 128 0.02 -50.80 19.30
CA LEU A 128 1.08 -50.67 18.30
C LEU A 128 2.02 -51.88 18.34
N GLY A 129 2.20 -52.56 17.20
CA GLY A 129 3.21 -53.62 17.01
C GLY A 129 4.58 -53.06 16.59
N SER A 130 5.50 -53.94 16.17
CA SER A 130 6.90 -53.59 15.83
C SER A 130 7.06 -52.48 14.78
N TYR A 131 6.09 -52.31 13.88
CA TYR A 131 6.16 -51.35 12.76
C TYR A 131 5.61 -49.94 13.07
N ASN A 132 4.97 -49.73 14.22
CA ASN A 132 4.20 -48.49 14.46
C ASN A 132 4.55 -47.78 15.78
N LYS A 133 5.71 -48.07 16.37
CA LYS A 133 6.16 -47.41 17.60
C LYS A 133 6.57 -45.95 17.32
N ILE A 134 5.96 -45.01 18.01
CA ILE A 134 6.38 -43.59 18.00
C ILE A 134 7.69 -43.47 18.77
N ALA A 135 8.74 -42.99 18.09
CA ALA A 135 10.06 -42.76 18.64
C ALA A 135 10.16 -41.39 19.29
N SER A 136 9.58 -40.37 18.66
CA SER A 136 9.55 -39.01 19.18
C SER A 136 8.44 -38.18 18.57
N VAL A 137 8.08 -37.10 19.26
CA VAL A 137 7.26 -36.01 18.75
C VAL A 137 8.07 -34.72 18.85
N SER A 138 8.19 -33.98 17.75
CA SER A 138 8.89 -32.70 17.71
C SER A 138 7.93 -31.58 17.36
N ILE A 139 7.93 -30.50 18.14
CA ILE A 139 7.18 -29.28 17.86
C ILE A 139 8.15 -28.29 17.25
N ASN A 140 7.85 -27.87 16.02
CA ASN A 140 8.69 -26.97 15.24
C ASN A 140 7.92 -25.69 14.94
N PHE A 141 8.63 -24.56 14.93
CA PHE A 141 8.13 -23.28 14.45
C PHE A 141 9.01 -22.85 13.29
N PHE A 142 8.40 -22.66 12.13
CA PHE A 142 9.09 -22.27 10.91
C PHE A 142 8.64 -20.89 10.46
N ASN A 143 9.52 -20.18 9.75
CA ASN A 143 9.09 -19.08 8.91
C ASN A 143 8.13 -19.65 7.84
N PRO A 144 6.98 -19.01 7.53
CA PRO A 144 6.08 -19.49 6.49
C PRO A 144 6.75 -19.77 5.14
N ALA A 145 7.80 -19.00 4.78
CA ALA A 145 8.53 -19.16 3.53
C ALA A 145 9.49 -20.37 3.50
N ASP A 146 9.81 -20.95 4.67
CA ASP A 146 10.84 -21.99 4.82
C ASP A 146 10.27 -23.42 4.81
N ILE A 147 8.98 -23.58 4.54
CA ILE A 147 8.30 -24.88 4.49
C ILE A 147 7.34 -24.95 3.30
N THR A 148 6.92 -26.17 2.96
CA THR A 148 5.78 -26.38 2.07
C THR A 148 4.54 -25.62 2.59
N ASP A 149 3.88 -24.84 1.71
CA ASP A 149 2.64 -24.14 2.05
C ASP A 149 1.56 -25.13 2.52
N PRO A 150 1.07 -25.01 3.78
CA PRO A 150 0.04 -25.89 4.31
C PRO A 150 -1.35 -25.72 3.68
N ASN A 151 -1.57 -24.66 2.92
CA ASN A 151 -2.78 -24.44 2.13
C ASN A 151 -2.61 -24.80 0.65
N GLY A 152 -1.40 -25.22 0.26
CA GLY A 152 -1.10 -25.67 -1.10
C GLY A 152 -1.59 -27.09 -1.41
N GLY A 153 -1.36 -27.53 -2.65
CA GLY A 153 -1.74 -28.88 -3.11
C GLY A 153 -0.76 -30.00 -2.72
N SER A 154 0.39 -29.67 -2.13
CA SER A 154 1.42 -30.65 -1.79
C SER A 154 1.03 -31.49 -0.57
N GLN A 155 1.28 -32.80 -0.66
CA GLN A 155 1.07 -33.76 0.43
C GLN A 155 2.38 -34.07 1.18
N TYR A 156 3.48 -33.45 0.76
CA TYR A 156 4.82 -33.67 1.29
C TYR A 156 5.32 -32.46 2.07
N PHE A 157 5.89 -32.73 3.24
CA PHE A 157 6.55 -31.71 4.04
C PHE A 157 8.02 -31.62 3.61
N THR A 158 8.43 -30.46 3.11
CA THR A 158 9.82 -30.17 2.78
C THR A 158 10.26 -28.89 3.47
N THR A 159 11.53 -28.87 3.85
CA THR A 159 12.23 -27.68 4.36
C THR A 159 13.34 -27.39 3.35
N PRO A 160 13.21 -26.38 2.46
CA PRO A 160 14.13 -26.10 1.36
C PRO A 160 15.59 -25.77 1.74
N GLY A 161 16.00 -25.97 3.00
CA GLY A 161 17.36 -25.78 3.47
C GLY A 161 17.45 -25.10 4.84
N HIS A 162 16.36 -24.53 5.35
CA HIS A 162 16.36 -23.78 6.61
C HIS A 162 15.85 -24.62 7.79
N PRO A 163 16.53 -24.58 8.95
CA PRO A 163 16.05 -25.22 10.16
C PRO A 163 14.85 -24.48 10.75
N ALA A 164 14.11 -25.14 11.63
CA ALA A 164 13.07 -24.47 12.42
C ALA A 164 13.68 -23.34 13.26
N ILE A 165 12.96 -22.22 13.37
CA ILE A 165 13.28 -21.09 14.27
C ILE A 165 13.38 -21.60 15.71
N TYR A 166 12.50 -22.54 16.06
CA TYR A 166 12.52 -23.25 17.32
C TYR A 166 12.06 -24.69 17.14
N ASN A 167 12.71 -25.60 17.85
CA ASN A 167 12.36 -27.01 17.89
C ASN A 167 12.37 -27.51 19.34
N LYS A 168 11.37 -28.34 19.68
CA LYS A 168 11.34 -29.13 20.91
C LYS A 168 10.97 -30.57 20.61
N THR A 169 11.92 -31.48 20.76
CA THR A 169 11.69 -32.92 20.65
C THR A 169 11.43 -33.56 22.01
N VAL A 170 10.41 -34.42 22.07
CA VAL A 170 10.09 -35.27 23.22
C VAL A 170 10.20 -36.73 22.78
N THR A 171 10.99 -37.52 23.52
CA THR A 171 11.25 -38.95 23.24
C THR A 171 10.56 -39.89 24.25
N THR A 172 9.94 -39.34 25.29
CA THR A 172 9.21 -40.07 26.32
C THR A 172 7.74 -39.64 26.38
N GLY A 173 6.82 -40.59 26.30
CA GLY A 173 5.38 -40.37 26.48
C GLY A 173 4.57 -41.65 26.34
N SER A 174 3.30 -41.62 26.76
CA SER A 174 2.40 -42.78 26.75
C SER A 174 1.82 -43.07 25.36
N TRP A 175 2.69 -43.15 24.34
CA TRP A 175 2.28 -43.23 22.93
C TRP A 175 2.09 -44.64 22.42
N SER A 176 2.65 -45.66 23.08
CA SER A 176 2.76 -47.01 22.51
C SER A 176 1.71 -48.01 22.97
N SER A 177 0.85 -47.68 23.95
CA SER A 177 -0.06 -48.67 24.55
C SER A 177 -1.43 -48.16 24.98
N SER A 178 -1.70 -46.85 24.96
CA SER A 178 -2.97 -46.33 25.49
C SER A 178 -4.11 -46.41 24.46
N THR A 179 -5.12 -47.23 24.77
CA THR A 179 -6.42 -47.27 24.07
C THR A 179 -7.48 -46.37 24.72
N THR A 180 -7.05 -45.53 25.68
CA THR A 180 -7.85 -44.45 26.30
C THR A 180 -7.16 -43.11 26.05
N PHE A 181 -7.90 -42.00 26.10
CA PHE A 181 -7.30 -40.67 25.93
C PHE A 181 -6.39 -40.34 27.13
N VAL A 182 -5.11 -40.11 26.85
CA VAL A 182 -4.11 -39.66 27.82
C VAL A 182 -3.65 -38.26 27.44
N LEU A 183 -3.71 -37.34 28.40
CA LEU A 183 -3.23 -35.97 28.23
C LEU A 183 -1.70 -35.95 28.18
N ASN A 184 -1.15 -35.37 27.11
CA ASN A 184 0.27 -35.08 26.97
C ASN A 184 0.45 -33.56 27.06
N THR A 185 1.50 -33.12 27.77
CA THR A 185 1.82 -31.71 27.98
C THR A 185 3.30 -31.50 27.76
N ILE A 186 3.65 -30.48 26.98
CA ILE A 186 5.02 -30.15 26.58
C ILE A 186 5.22 -28.66 26.82
N THR A 187 6.20 -28.33 27.66
CA THR A 187 6.63 -26.95 27.85
C THR A 187 7.59 -26.54 26.74
N LEU A 188 7.27 -25.41 26.10
CA LEU A 188 8.09 -24.76 25.09
C LEU A 188 8.70 -23.50 25.71
N THR A 189 10.02 -23.33 25.56
CA THR A 189 10.76 -22.18 26.08
C THR A 189 11.70 -21.69 24.98
N PRO A 190 11.22 -20.85 24.05
CA PRO A 190 12.05 -20.36 22.97
C PRO A 190 13.17 -19.48 23.52
N THR A 191 14.37 -19.59 22.95
CA THR A 191 15.55 -18.79 23.35
C THR A 191 15.64 -17.45 22.61
N VAL A 192 14.84 -17.28 21.57
CA VAL A 192 14.72 -16.08 20.74
C VAL A 192 13.24 -15.71 20.59
N ASP A 193 12.95 -14.46 20.30
CA ASP A 193 11.59 -14.04 19.96
C ASP A 193 11.19 -14.68 18.61
N ILE A 194 9.97 -15.18 18.54
CA ILE A 194 9.38 -15.82 17.35
C ILE A 194 8.19 -14.96 16.92
N GLY A 195 8.29 -14.36 15.72
CA GLY A 195 7.23 -13.56 15.11
C GLY A 195 6.24 -14.41 14.32
N LEU A 196 5.91 -13.94 13.11
CA LEU A 196 5.08 -14.69 12.16
C LEU A 196 5.71 -16.06 11.89
N SER A 197 5.02 -17.13 12.29
CA SER A 197 5.53 -18.49 12.17
C SER A 197 4.42 -19.50 11.95
N ILE A 198 4.75 -20.62 11.28
CA ILE A 198 3.88 -21.79 11.16
C ILE A 198 4.39 -22.87 12.12
N MET A 199 3.48 -23.39 12.95
CA MET A 199 3.79 -24.53 13.81
C MET A 199 3.59 -25.84 13.05
N ALA A 200 4.57 -26.74 13.12
CA ALA A 200 4.51 -28.08 12.56
C ALA A 200 4.91 -29.13 13.60
N ILE A 201 4.02 -30.10 13.82
CA ILE A 201 4.22 -31.19 14.78
C ILE A 201 4.70 -32.41 13.99
N GLN A 202 5.97 -32.73 14.11
CA GLN A 202 6.58 -33.90 13.49
C GLN A 202 6.39 -35.12 14.40
N ILE A 203 5.80 -36.19 13.85
CA ILE A 203 5.68 -37.48 14.53
C ILE A 203 6.65 -38.45 13.85
N THR A 204 7.66 -38.89 14.59
CA THR A 204 8.72 -39.79 14.10
C THR A 204 8.52 -41.17 14.67
N ARG A 205 8.53 -42.18 13.81
CA ARG A 205 8.40 -43.60 14.16
C ARG A 205 9.71 -44.33 14.00
N THR A 206 9.86 -45.47 14.68
CA THR A 206 11.09 -46.29 14.61
C THR A 206 11.29 -46.98 13.26
N SER A 207 10.23 -47.09 12.45
CA SER A 207 10.24 -47.70 11.11
C SER A 207 9.11 -47.12 10.25
N GLN A 208 9.08 -47.51 8.97
CA GLN A 208 7.91 -47.31 8.09
C GLN A 208 6.65 -47.98 8.63
N THR A 209 5.48 -47.55 8.14
CA THR A 209 4.18 -48.16 8.50
C THR A 209 4.16 -49.62 8.09
N GLY A 210 3.54 -50.44 8.94
CA GLY A 210 3.40 -51.87 8.67
C GLY A 210 2.31 -52.20 7.64
N PRO A 211 1.96 -53.50 7.51
CA PRO A 211 0.98 -53.99 6.54
C PRO A 211 -0.48 -53.65 6.89
N SER A 212 -0.75 -52.95 7.98
CA SER A 212 -2.09 -52.53 8.39
C SER A 212 -2.15 -51.03 8.73
N ILE A 213 -3.29 -50.41 8.42
CA ILE A 213 -3.56 -49.00 8.71
C ILE A 213 -3.47 -48.78 10.22
N THR A 214 -2.78 -47.72 10.64
CA THR A 214 -2.67 -47.34 12.06
C THR A 214 -3.54 -46.13 12.36
N THR A 215 -4.53 -46.30 13.23
CA THR A 215 -5.45 -45.22 13.60
C THR A 215 -5.07 -44.60 14.95
N MET A 216 -5.01 -43.28 14.96
CA MET A 216 -4.71 -42.44 16.12
C MET A 216 -5.83 -41.41 16.30
N PHE A 217 -6.19 -41.14 17.54
CA PHE A 217 -7.15 -40.11 17.90
C PHE A 217 -6.45 -39.04 18.73
N ILE A 218 -6.67 -37.80 18.33
CA ILE A 218 -6.19 -36.62 19.05
C ILE A 218 -7.40 -35.80 19.46
N SER A 219 -7.41 -35.29 20.70
CA SER A 219 -8.42 -34.34 21.16
C SER A 219 -7.79 -33.21 21.96
N ASN A 220 -8.44 -32.05 21.96
CA ASN A 220 -8.01 -30.87 22.71
C ASN A 220 -6.54 -30.49 22.48
N MET A 221 -6.06 -30.62 21.23
CA MET A 221 -4.73 -30.14 20.87
C MET A 221 -4.72 -28.62 20.91
N LYS A 222 -3.78 -28.03 21.65
CA LYS A 222 -3.69 -26.59 21.85
C LYS A 222 -2.30 -26.09 22.23
N LEU A 223 -2.03 -24.83 21.89
CA LEU A 223 -0.93 -24.03 22.42
C LEU A 223 -1.49 -23.00 23.39
N SER A 224 -0.96 -22.94 24.60
CA SER A 224 -1.47 -22.09 25.67
C SER A 224 -0.42 -21.09 26.13
N ILE A 225 -0.84 -19.82 26.22
CA ILE A 225 -0.13 -18.75 26.92
C ILE A 225 -0.72 -18.69 28.32
N ALA A 226 0.07 -19.04 29.33
CA ALA A 226 -0.42 -19.13 30.71
C ALA A 226 -0.86 -17.77 31.27
N SER A 227 -1.81 -17.80 32.20
CA SER A 227 -2.18 -16.62 33.00
C SER A 227 -0.96 -16.05 33.71
N ARG A 228 -0.83 -14.72 33.70
CA ARG A 228 0.31 -14.01 34.29
C ARG A 228 -0.11 -12.68 34.91
N THR A 229 0.70 -12.16 35.80
CA THR A 229 0.53 -10.79 36.29
C THR A 229 0.79 -9.82 35.14
N VAL A 230 -0.10 -8.84 34.97
CA VAL A 230 0.11 -7.71 34.06
C VAL A 230 1.38 -6.98 34.52
N PRO A 231 2.40 -6.83 33.65
CA PRO A 231 3.62 -6.12 34.02
C PRO A 231 3.31 -4.70 34.48
N ALA A 232 4.17 -4.14 35.34
CA ALA A 232 4.14 -2.72 35.62
C ALA A 232 4.26 -1.92 34.31
N SER A 233 3.65 -0.74 34.27
CA SER A 233 3.67 0.10 33.06
C SER A 233 5.10 0.35 32.60
N PRO A 234 5.39 0.19 31.29
CA PRO A 234 6.72 0.44 30.75
C PRO A 234 7.18 1.87 31.05
N SER A 235 8.46 2.04 31.40
CA SER A 235 9.03 3.37 31.64
C SER A 235 9.36 4.14 30.35
N ASN A 236 9.34 3.45 29.20
CA ASN A 236 9.77 3.96 27.89
C ASN A 236 8.60 4.06 26.89
N LEU A 237 7.44 4.56 27.33
CA LEU A 237 6.31 4.81 26.44
C LEU A 237 6.69 5.85 25.38
N ILE A 238 6.35 5.55 24.13
CA ILE A 238 6.56 6.44 23.01
C ILE A 238 5.56 7.59 23.08
N SER A 239 6.06 8.80 22.82
CA SER A 239 5.27 10.03 22.82
C SER A 239 5.27 10.76 21.48
N LYS A 240 5.99 10.24 20.48
CA LYS A 240 6.08 10.82 19.13
C LYS A 240 5.67 9.79 18.09
N ASP A 241 4.84 10.20 17.13
CA ASP A 241 4.40 9.37 16.00
C ASP A 241 5.53 9.02 15.01
N SER A 242 6.66 9.74 15.05
CA SER A 242 7.69 9.71 14.01
C SER A 242 9.04 10.24 14.50
N GLU A 243 10.12 9.87 13.80
CA GLU A 243 11.50 10.31 14.08
C GLU A 243 11.86 11.63 13.38
N LEU A 244 11.27 11.90 12.22
CA LEU A 244 11.57 12.99 11.30
C LEU A 244 10.32 13.83 10.98
N ILE A 245 9.20 13.17 10.68
CA ILE A 245 7.99 13.84 10.19
C ILE A 245 7.09 14.31 11.35
N THR A 246 6.27 15.33 11.11
CA THR A 246 5.30 15.82 12.11
C THR A 246 3.90 15.62 11.59
N ILE A 247 3.27 14.50 11.97
CA ILE A 247 1.92 14.18 11.53
C ILE A 247 0.93 15.18 12.17
N PRO A 248 0.18 15.96 11.36
CA PRO A 248 -0.84 16.85 11.88
C PRO A 248 -1.89 16.07 12.66
N LYS A 249 -2.32 16.62 13.81
CA LYS A 249 -3.36 16.05 14.67
C LYS A 249 -4.61 16.93 14.64
N PRO A 250 -5.81 16.36 14.85
CA PRO A 250 -7.02 17.15 15.01
C PRO A 250 -6.94 18.03 16.28
N PRO A 251 -7.76 19.10 16.39
CA PRO A 251 -7.85 19.90 17.61
C PRO A 251 -8.21 19.03 18.83
N SER A 252 -7.51 19.24 19.95
CA SER A 252 -7.71 18.48 21.20
C SER A 252 -8.98 18.88 21.98
N SER A 253 -9.53 20.06 21.70
CA SER A 253 -10.78 20.53 22.31
C SER A 253 -11.99 19.89 21.64
N LEU A 254 -12.94 19.40 22.46
CA LEU A 254 -14.24 18.97 21.98
C LEU A 254 -15.05 20.15 21.42
N ASP A 255 -15.95 19.86 20.49
CA ASP A 255 -16.86 20.83 19.88
C ASP A 255 -17.76 21.43 20.97
N ALA A 256 -17.90 22.76 20.98
CA ALA A 256 -18.76 23.45 21.95
C ALA A 256 -20.22 22.98 21.85
N GLN A 257 -20.78 22.55 22.98
CA GLN A 257 -22.18 22.11 23.09
C GLN A 257 -23.04 23.17 23.79
N ASP A 258 -24.27 23.31 23.33
CA ASP A 258 -25.35 24.11 23.91
C ASP A 258 -26.62 23.25 23.95
N LEU A 259 -26.80 22.56 25.07
CA LEU A 259 -27.92 21.65 25.26
C LEU A 259 -29.27 22.39 25.39
N THR A 260 -29.26 23.71 25.59
CA THR A 260 -30.49 24.51 25.73
C THR A 260 -31.16 24.81 24.39
N THR A 261 -30.40 24.73 23.30
CA THR A 261 -30.89 24.96 21.92
C THR A 261 -31.07 23.66 21.14
N CYS A 262 -31.10 22.51 21.82
CA CYS A 262 -31.36 21.22 21.22
C CYS A 262 -32.71 21.20 20.45
N PRO A 263 -32.76 20.69 19.20
CA PRO A 263 -33.98 20.70 18.39
C PRO A 263 -35.19 20.01 19.04
N TYR A 264 -34.95 18.96 19.82
CA TYR A 264 -36.01 18.24 20.54
C TYR A 264 -36.64 19.04 21.69
N LEU A 265 -36.09 20.21 22.05
CA LEU A 265 -36.65 21.12 23.05
C LEU A 265 -37.55 22.20 22.46
N ALA A 266 -37.62 22.32 21.13
CA ALA A 266 -38.43 23.34 20.48
C ALA A 266 -39.90 23.28 20.95
N THR A 267 -40.52 24.44 21.16
CA THR A 267 -41.86 24.55 21.75
C THR A 267 -43.00 24.26 20.76
N ASP A 268 -42.70 24.29 19.46
CA ASP A 268 -43.65 24.10 18.35
C ASP A 268 -43.66 22.66 17.80
N LEU A 269 -43.04 21.71 18.49
CA LEU A 269 -43.07 20.29 18.10
C LEU A 269 -44.45 19.67 18.32
N VAL A 270 -44.88 18.85 17.37
CA VAL A 270 -46.07 18.01 17.48
C VAL A 270 -45.70 16.56 17.77
N HIS A 271 -46.57 15.87 18.49
CA HIS A 271 -46.34 14.50 18.94
C HIS A 271 -46.79 13.48 17.88
N TRP A 272 -46.00 12.42 17.65
CA TRP A 272 -46.34 11.37 16.66
C TRP A 272 -47.72 10.73 16.90
N HIS A 273 -48.15 10.54 18.15
CA HIS A 273 -49.45 9.93 18.47
C HIS A 273 -50.60 10.94 18.57
N ASP A 274 -50.41 12.20 18.19
CA ASP A 274 -51.52 13.14 18.09
C ASP A 274 -52.34 12.81 16.82
N PRO A 275 -53.57 12.28 16.93
CA PRO A 275 -54.37 11.94 15.75
C PRO A 275 -54.69 13.17 14.89
N THR A 276 -54.69 14.38 15.47
CA THR A 276 -55.10 15.60 14.78
C THR A 276 -54.12 16.07 13.70
N ILE A 277 -52.87 15.60 13.74
CA ILE A 277 -51.88 15.95 12.71
C ILE A 277 -51.97 15.05 11.48
N TRP A 278 -52.52 13.84 11.61
CA TRP A 278 -52.53 12.84 10.54
C TRP A 278 -53.77 12.95 9.66
N SER A 279 -53.59 12.75 8.36
CA SER A 279 -54.70 12.66 7.41
C SER A 279 -55.64 11.51 7.81
N GLY A 280 -56.91 11.83 8.09
CA GLY A 280 -57.92 10.86 8.51
C GLY A 280 -57.95 10.53 10.00
N GLY A 281 -57.16 11.21 10.84
CA GLY A 281 -57.23 11.06 12.31
C GLY A 281 -56.60 9.78 12.86
N LEU A 282 -55.88 9.00 12.03
CA LEU A 282 -55.29 7.72 12.40
C LEU A 282 -53.77 7.85 12.54
N VAL A 283 -53.25 7.46 13.70
CA VAL A 283 -51.81 7.43 13.95
C VAL A 283 -51.18 6.29 13.15
N PRO A 284 -50.08 6.54 12.41
CA PRO A 284 -49.41 5.50 11.64
C PRO A 284 -48.86 4.36 12.52
N LEU A 285 -49.20 3.13 12.14
CA LEU A 285 -48.70 1.89 12.75
C LEU A 285 -47.74 1.18 11.78
N PRO A 286 -46.82 0.34 12.29
CA PRO A 286 -45.95 -0.46 11.43
C PRO A 286 -46.79 -1.50 10.66
N THR A 287 -46.85 -1.37 9.34
CA THR A 287 -47.45 -2.37 8.45
C THR A 287 -46.61 -2.53 7.18
N THR A 288 -46.76 -3.67 6.51
CA THR A 288 -46.05 -4.01 5.26
C THR A 288 -46.43 -3.12 4.06
N SER A 289 -47.37 -2.18 4.23
CA SER A 289 -47.81 -1.19 3.23
C SER A 289 -47.77 0.27 3.74
N SER A 290 -47.14 0.52 4.90
CA SER A 290 -47.17 1.83 5.57
C SER A 290 -46.31 2.89 4.84
N ASN A 291 -46.92 3.68 3.97
CA ASN A 291 -46.31 4.89 3.40
C ASN A 291 -46.75 6.13 4.19
N ILE A 292 -45.87 6.59 5.07
CA ILE A 292 -46.13 7.68 6.02
C ILE A 292 -45.61 8.98 5.44
N VAL A 293 -46.47 9.98 5.30
CA VAL A 293 -46.07 11.33 4.88
C VAL A 293 -46.21 12.26 6.07
N ILE A 294 -45.12 12.92 6.46
CA ILE A 294 -45.15 13.93 7.53
C ILE A 294 -46.06 15.09 7.09
N PRO A 295 -47.00 15.55 7.92
CA PRO A 295 -47.91 16.63 7.52
C PRO A 295 -47.14 17.92 7.21
N ALA A 296 -47.57 18.62 6.15
CA ALA A 296 -46.91 19.86 5.69
C ALA A 296 -46.85 20.92 6.79
N GLY A 297 -45.71 21.61 6.91
CA GLY A 297 -45.51 22.69 7.90
C GLY A 297 -45.40 22.22 9.36
N LYS A 298 -45.37 20.91 9.62
CA LYS A 298 -45.26 20.36 10.98
C LYS A 298 -43.83 19.91 11.29
N LYS A 299 -43.47 20.04 12.57
CA LYS A 299 -42.24 19.52 13.16
C LYS A 299 -42.57 18.35 14.09
N VAL A 300 -42.41 17.13 13.61
CA VAL A 300 -42.85 15.93 14.34
C VAL A 300 -41.69 15.39 15.18
N LEU A 301 -41.91 15.19 16.48
CA LEU A 301 -40.93 14.58 17.39
C LEU A 301 -41.09 13.05 17.42
N ILE A 302 -39.99 12.33 17.20
CA ILE A 302 -39.83 10.89 17.42
C ILE A 302 -39.18 10.64 18.78
N SER A 303 -39.82 9.80 19.58
CA SER A 303 -39.38 9.34 20.91
C SER A 303 -39.50 7.81 21.01
N PRO A 304 -38.98 7.16 22.07
CA PRO A 304 -39.04 5.70 22.23
C PRO A 304 -40.45 5.11 22.25
N CYS A 305 -41.45 5.91 22.65
CA CYS A 305 -42.84 5.50 22.62
C CYS A 305 -43.52 5.86 21.28
N SER A 306 -42.96 6.79 20.48
CA SER A 306 -43.52 7.25 19.19
C SER A 306 -43.57 6.15 18.14
N ILE A 307 -42.64 5.19 18.21
CA ILE A 307 -42.51 4.13 17.21
C ILE A 307 -42.52 2.76 17.88
N ASN A 308 -43.07 1.77 17.19
CA ASN A 308 -42.93 0.38 17.60
C ASN A 308 -41.47 -0.05 17.37
N GLN A 309 -40.80 -0.51 18.42
CA GLN A 309 -39.37 -0.84 18.36
C GLN A 309 -39.06 -2.18 17.71
N THR A 310 -40.08 -3.01 17.41
CA THR A 310 -39.94 -4.31 16.72
C THR A 310 -40.64 -4.33 15.36
N GLY A 311 -41.67 -3.52 15.16
CA GLY A 311 -42.41 -3.41 13.91
C GLY A 311 -41.62 -2.69 12.82
N ILE A 312 -41.72 -3.17 11.59
CA ILE A 312 -41.03 -2.59 10.43
C ILE A 312 -41.94 -1.55 9.77
N TYR A 313 -41.48 -0.31 9.71
CA TYR A 313 -42.12 0.76 8.95
C TYR A 313 -41.63 0.71 7.50
N GLN A 314 -42.53 0.83 6.53
CA GLN A 314 -42.12 0.71 5.13
C GLN A 314 -41.49 2.00 4.62
N LYS A 315 -42.16 3.14 4.74
CA LYS A 315 -41.62 4.41 4.23
C LYS A 315 -42.04 5.61 5.05
N ILE A 316 -41.11 6.52 5.29
CA ILE A 316 -41.38 7.86 5.81
C ILE A 316 -40.94 8.92 4.79
N THR A 317 -41.85 9.79 4.39
CA THR A 317 -41.57 10.95 3.53
C THR A 317 -41.70 12.24 4.33
N ILE A 318 -40.67 13.08 4.31
CA ILE A 318 -40.63 14.39 4.97
C ILE A 318 -40.76 15.47 3.89
N PRO A 319 -41.93 16.13 3.73
CA PRO A 319 -42.12 17.16 2.71
C PRO A 319 -41.26 18.42 2.93
N PRO A 320 -41.09 19.28 1.91
CA PRO A 320 -40.18 20.43 1.95
C PRO A 320 -40.37 21.41 3.13
N THR A 321 -41.60 21.55 3.62
CA THR A 321 -41.96 22.47 4.71
C THR A 321 -41.99 21.80 6.09
N SER A 322 -41.63 20.52 6.18
CA SER A 322 -41.76 19.72 7.40
C SER A 322 -40.41 19.29 7.95
N GLU A 323 -40.39 18.97 9.25
CA GLU A 323 -39.20 18.49 9.94
C GLU A 323 -39.53 17.22 10.73
N LEU A 324 -38.69 16.20 10.63
CA LEU A 324 -38.70 15.03 11.50
C LEU A 324 -37.55 15.16 12.49
N ILE A 325 -37.89 15.31 13.77
CA ILE A 325 -36.93 15.57 14.85
C ILE A 325 -36.91 14.37 15.78
N PHE A 326 -35.74 13.88 16.17
CA PHE A 326 -35.59 12.77 17.10
C PHE A 326 -35.23 13.27 18.49
N ALA A 327 -35.77 12.64 19.53
CA ALA A 327 -35.38 12.90 20.92
C ALA A 327 -34.03 12.24 21.27
N ASP A 328 -33.28 12.83 22.20
CA ASP A 328 -32.08 12.23 22.80
C ASP A 328 -32.47 11.18 23.85
N ALA A 329 -33.05 10.06 23.37
CA ALA A 329 -33.54 8.96 24.20
C ALA A 329 -33.25 7.60 23.55
N ASN A 330 -33.06 6.55 24.35
CA ASN A 330 -32.70 5.22 23.85
C ASN A 330 -33.87 4.57 23.11
N PHE A 331 -33.69 4.16 21.86
CA PHE A 331 -34.68 3.36 21.12
C PHE A 331 -34.08 2.68 19.89
N THR A 332 -34.82 1.70 19.37
CA THR A 332 -34.58 1.06 18.08
C THR A 332 -35.73 1.34 17.12
N MET A 333 -35.41 1.72 15.88
CA MET A 333 -36.36 1.90 14.79
C MET A 333 -36.07 0.89 13.68
N ASN A 334 -37.07 0.12 13.26
CA ASN A 334 -36.98 -0.74 12.09
C ASN A 334 -37.73 -0.09 10.94
N ILE A 335 -37.03 0.21 9.85
CA ILE A 335 -37.60 0.93 8.71
C ILE A 335 -36.99 0.44 7.40
N GLN A 336 -37.73 0.51 6.30
CA GLN A 336 -37.18 0.30 4.96
C GLN A 336 -36.66 1.61 4.37
N ASP A 337 -37.53 2.61 4.17
CA ASP A 337 -37.19 3.82 3.41
C ASP A 337 -37.46 5.13 4.17
N ILE A 338 -36.56 6.11 4.03
CA ILE A 338 -36.77 7.49 4.46
C ILE A 338 -36.44 8.44 3.30
N TYR A 339 -37.43 9.24 2.88
CA TYR A 339 -37.24 10.27 1.86
C TYR A 339 -37.35 11.68 2.48
N VAL A 340 -36.27 12.45 2.40
CA VAL A 340 -36.12 13.75 3.04
C VAL A 340 -36.15 14.87 1.98
N GLN A 341 -37.29 15.53 1.84
CA GLN A 341 -37.42 16.75 1.05
C GLN A 341 -37.36 18.02 1.93
N GLY A 342 -37.81 17.90 3.18
CA GLY A 342 -37.67 18.92 4.23
C GLY A 342 -36.43 18.66 5.08
N LYS A 343 -36.60 18.48 6.40
CA LYS A 343 -35.47 18.25 7.32
C LYS A 343 -35.57 16.96 8.13
N PHE A 344 -34.48 16.22 8.18
CA PHE A 344 -34.27 15.11 9.12
C PHE A 344 -33.25 15.54 10.17
N ILE A 345 -33.67 15.65 11.43
CA ILE A 345 -32.86 16.23 12.50
C ILE A 345 -32.74 15.27 13.70
N MET A 346 -31.53 14.82 13.97
CA MET A 346 -31.13 14.02 15.11
C MET A 346 -29.88 14.67 15.73
N GLY A 347 -30.09 15.85 16.33
CA GLY A 347 -29.03 16.69 16.86
C GLY A 347 -28.53 17.74 15.87
N THR A 348 -27.63 18.59 16.36
CA THR A 348 -26.93 19.64 15.60
C THR A 348 -25.47 19.70 16.02
N ASN A 349 -24.66 20.50 15.32
CA ASN A 349 -23.27 20.74 15.70
C ASN A 349 -23.09 21.28 17.13
N LYS A 350 -24.13 21.91 17.71
CA LYS A 350 -24.16 22.37 19.10
C LYS A 350 -24.94 21.46 20.04
N CYS A 351 -25.63 20.44 19.53
CA CYS A 351 -26.41 19.51 20.34
C CYS A 351 -26.16 18.08 19.85
N ARG A 352 -25.09 17.48 20.35
CA ARG A 352 -24.75 16.06 20.13
C ARG A 352 -25.48 15.16 21.12
N TYR A 353 -26.08 14.09 20.63
CA TYR A 353 -26.92 13.17 21.41
C TYR A 353 -26.07 12.14 22.17
N ASN A 354 -26.50 11.84 23.39
CA ASN A 354 -25.86 10.84 24.25
C ASN A 354 -26.58 9.49 24.25
N ALA A 355 -27.82 9.44 23.77
CA ALA A 355 -28.62 8.24 23.74
C ALA A 355 -28.15 7.21 22.71
N ASN A 356 -28.40 5.94 23.02
CA ASN A 356 -28.21 4.82 22.11
C ASN A 356 -29.42 4.74 21.16
N ILE A 357 -29.25 5.18 19.92
CA ILE A 357 -30.28 5.20 18.89
C ILE A 357 -29.90 4.25 17.76
N ASN A 358 -30.69 3.22 17.53
CA ASN A 358 -30.44 2.24 16.46
C ASN A 358 -31.48 2.38 15.34
N ILE A 359 -31.04 2.67 14.12
CA ILE A 359 -31.87 2.62 12.92
C ILE A 359 -31.49 1.39 12.11
N ILE A 360 -32.43 0.44 12.00
CA ILE A 360 -32.23 -0.84 11.30
C ILE A 360 -32.98 -0.78 9.97
N PHE A 361 -32.23 -0.76 8.87
CA PHE A 361 -32.75 -0.79 7.52
C PHE A 361 -33.15 -2.21 7.13
N ASN A 362 -34.44 -2.41 6.88
CA ASN A 362 -35.04 -3.69 6.50
C ASN A 362 -35.48 -3.65 5.03
N GLY A 363 -35.45 -4.79 4.34
CA GLY A 363 -35.93 -4.88 2.97
C GLY A 363 -35.20 -5.95 2.19
N ALA A 364 -35.93 -6.63 1.29
CA ALA A 364 -35.35 -7.59 0.36
C ALA A 364 -34.49 -6.89 -0.69
N MET A 365 -33.49 -7.60 -1.21
CA MET A 365 -32.66 -7.11 -2.31
C MET A 365 -33.51 -6.73 -3.52
N THR A 366 -33.33 -5.51 -4.01
CA THR A 366 -34.04 -5.00 -5.20
C THR A 366 -33.24 -3.87 -5.86
N THR A 367 -33.37 -3.74 -7.17
CA THR A 367 -32.88 -2.59 -7.94
C THR A 367 -33.97 -1.55 -8.19
N VAL A 368 -35.21 -1.82 -7.76
CA VAL A 368 -36.33 -0.87 -7.86
C VAL A 368 -36.14 0.26 -6.86
N ASP A 369 -36.36 1.48 -7.32
CA ASP A 369 -36.37 2.67 -6.49
C ASP A 369 -37.65 2.75 -5.66
N THR A 370 -37.58 2.43 -4.37
CA THR A 370 -38.72 2.52 -3.43
C THR A 370 -38.71 3.81 -2.61
N ILE A 371 -37.55 4.43 -2.41
CA ILE A 371 -37.41 5.73 -1.71
C ILE A 371 -37.94 6.87 -2.58
N ALA A 372 -37.35 7.04 -3.77
CA ALA A 372 -37.76 7.98 -4.81
C ALA A 372 -36.97 7.65 -6.09
N GLN A 373 -37.42 8.15 -7.24
CA GLN A 373 -36.73 7.92 -8.51
C GLN A 373 -35.24 8.30 -8.42
N TYR A 374 -34.36 7.38 -8.84
CA TYR A 374 -32.89 7.43 -8.76
C TYR A 374 -32.28 7.31 -7.35
N PHE A 375 -33.09 7.22 -6.31
CA PHE A 375 -32.61 7.18 -4.91
C PHE A 375 -32.53 5.78 -4.31
N GLY A 376 -32.99 4.74 -5.00
CA GLY A 376 -32.85 3.36 -4.54
C GLY A 376 -33.88 2.93 -3.53
N SER A 377 -33.49 1.94 -2.72
CA SER A 377 -34.31 1.30 -1.71
C SER A 377 -33.45 1.00 -0.48
N LYS A 378 -34.11 0.80 0.67
CA LYS A 378 -33.49 0.39 1.93
C LYS A 378 -32.48 1.43 2.40
N GLY A 379 -32.94 2.61 2.78
CA GLY A 379 -32.04 3.69 3.17
C GLY A 379 -32.68 5.04 3.42
N ILE A 380 -31.82 6.05 3.56
CA ILE A 380 -32.18 7.46 3.67
C ILE A 380 -31.75 8.18 2.40
N ALA A 381 -32.66 8.91 1.77
CA ALA A 381 -32.34 9.79 0.66
C ALA A 381 -32.75 11.23 0.95
N VAL A 382 -31.82 12.17 0.78
CA VAL A 382 -32.05 13.60 0.92
C VAL A 382 -32.09 14.24 -0.45
N ALA A 383 -33.25 14.83 -0.80
CA ALA A 383 -33.43 15.55 -2.06
C ALA A 383 -32.57 16.82 -2.10
N SER A 384 -32.41 17.43 -3.29
CA SER A 384 -31.60 18.64 -3.48
C SER A 384 -32.04 19.85 -2.65
N GLY A 385 -33.33 19.95 -2.31
CA GLY A 385 -33.86 20.97 -1.38
C GLY A 385 -33.93 20.52 0.08
N GLY A 386 -33.56 19.28 0.37
CA GLY A 386 -33.63 18.69 1.71
C GLY A 386 -32.37 18.94 2.54
N PHE A 387 -32.48 18.69 3.84
CA PHE A 387 -31.38 18.79 4.78
C PHE A 387 -31.39 17.65 5.79
N ILE A 388 -30.22 17.09 6.08
CA ILE A 388 -30.02 16.10 7.14
C ILE A 388 -29.00 16.59 8.17
N SER A 389 -29.33 16.45 9.45
CA SER A 389 -28.43 16.75 10.57
C SER A 389 -28.49 15.60 11.56
N VAL A 390 -27.38 14.90 11.76
CA VAL A 390 -27.27 13.79 12.72
C VAL A 390 -25.98 13.96 13.49
N HIS A 391 -26.08 14.08 14.81
CA HIS A 391 -24.95 14.40 15.69
C HIS A 391 -24.99 13.53 16.93
N GLY A 392 -24.17 12.48 16.94
CA GLY A 392 -23.91 11.66 18.10
C GLY A 392 -22.79 12.23 18.96
N ARG A 393 -22.69 11.70 20.19
CA ARG A 393 -21.63 11.99 21.16
C ARG A 393 -20.25 11.99 20.47
N GLN A 394 -19.48 13.04 20.74
CA GLN A 394 -18.12 13.16 20.23
C GLN A 394 -17.17 12.30 21.05
N TYR A 395 -16.69 11.22 20.44
CA TYR A 395 -15.55 10.48 20.96
C TYR A 395 -14.27 10.99 20.30
N HIS A 396 -13.29 11.36 21.10
CA HIS A 396 -12.06 12.01 20.67
C HIS A 396 -10.88 11.45 21.47
N ASN A 397 -9.75 11.12 20.84
CA ASN A 397 -9.58 10.97 19.39
C ASN A 397 -10.41 9.80 18.84
N THR A 398 -10.76 9.78 17.55
CA THR A 398 -11.47 8.62 16.94
C THR A 398 -10.53 7.46 16.65
N TRP A 399 -9.24 7.71 16.52
CA TRP A 399 -8.18 6.73 16.46
C TRP A 399 -6.87 7.33 17.00
N THR A 400 -5.95 6.48 17.38
CA THR A 400 -4.62 6.79 17.91
C THR A 400 -3.65 5.68 17.50
N LYS A 401 -2.45 5.65 18.07
CA LYS A 401 -1.45 4.61 17.85
C LYS A 401 -0.99 4.00 19.17
N LEU A 402 -0.43 2.81 19.09
CA LEU A 402 0.27 2.21 20.22
C LEU A 402 1.44 3.08 20.69
N ALA A 403 1.57 3.25 22.00
CA ALA A 403 2.74 3.83 22.65
C ALA A 403 3.78 2.77 23.05
N PHE A 404 3.41 1.49 22.96
CA PHE A 404 4.27 0.35 23.25
C PHE A 404 3.77 -0.90 22.53
N THR A 405 4.69 -1.76 22.10
CA THR A 405 4.37 -3.04 21.45
C THR A 405 3.48 -3.93 22.33
N ALA A 406 2.38 -4.43 21.76
CA ALA A 406 1.48 -5.39 22.39
C ALA A 406 1.78 -6.81 21.87
N TRP A 407 2.01 -7.75 22.77
CA TRP A 407 2.33 -9.14 22.44
C TRP A 407 1.09 -10.03 22.46
N SER A 408 1.15 -11.16 21.74
CA SER A 408 0.16 -12.23 21.88
C SER A 408 -0.02 -12.60 23.35
N GLY A 409 -1.29 -12.67 23.77
CA GLY A 409 -1.73 -12.90 25.13
C GLY A 409 -2.01 -11.63 25.93
N ASP A 410 -1.40 -10.48 25.59
CA ASP A 410 -1.64 -9.23 26.33
C ASP A 410 -3.12 -8.85 26.28
N ASN A 411 -3.68 -8.39 27.39
CA ASN A 411 -5.02 -7.81 27.43
C ASN A 411 -5.00 -6.35 27.85
N VAL A 412 -3.82 -5.74 27.92
CA VAL A 412 -3.62 -4.34 28.26
C VAL A 412 -2.71 -3.72 27.21
N ILE A 413 -3.12 -2.57 26.68
CA ILE A 413 -2.35 -1.78 25.73
C ILE A 413 -2.11 -0.36 26.24
N TYR A 414 -1.09 0.28 25.67
CA TYR A 414 -0.72 1.66 25.92
C TYR A 414 -0.87 2.45 24.63
N ILE A 415 -1.55 3.59 24.67
CA ILE A 415 -1.81 4.44 23.50
C ILE A 415 -1.10 5.80 23.61
N GLN A 416 -0.89 6.48 22.49
CA GLN A 416 -0.14 7.74 22.47
C GLN A 416 -0.99 8.96 22.84
N ASP A 417 -2.23 9.02 22.35
CA ASP A 417 -3.10 10.19 22.51
C ASP A 417 -4.07 10.02 23.68
N ASP A 418 -4.53 11.14 24.24
CA ASP A 418 -5.63 11.12 25.21
C ASP A 418 -6.94 10.79 24.51
N VAL A 419 -7.77 9.97 25.17
CA VAL A 419 -9.07 9.56 24.64
C VAL A 419 -10.17 9.67 25.70
N ASN A 420 -11.40 9.90 25.25
CA ASN A 420 -12.60 9.90 26.09
C ASN A 420 -13.48 8.65 25.88
N TRP A 421 -12.87 7.54 25.42
CA TRP A 421 -13.53 6.27 25.19
C TRP A 421 -14.06 5.67 26.51
N VAL A 422 -15.07 4.82 26.42
CA VAL A 422 -15.76 4.24 27.59
C VAL A 422 -15.81 2.71 27.52
N VAL A 423 -15.97 2.09 28.69
CA VAL A 423 -16.12 0.64 28.84
C VAL A 423 -17.27 0.10 28.00
N GLY A 424 -17.07 -1.07 27.41
CA GLY A 424 -18.03 -1.74 26.53
C GLY A 424 -17.95 -1.31 25.07
N GLN A 425 -17.21 -0.25 24.74
CA GLN A 425 -16.96 0.10 23.34
C GLN A 425 -15.96 -0.85 22.69
N GLN A 426 -16.11 -1.02 21.38
CA GLN A 426 -15.21 -1.80 20.55
C GLN A 426 -14.18 -0.89 19.87
N VAL A 427 -12.94 -1.35 19.86
CA VAL A 427 -11.83 -0.76 19.11
C VAL A 427 -11.24 -1.81 18.18
N VAL A 428 -10.66 -1.38 17.06
CA VAL A 428 -9.80 -2.23 16.24
C VAL A 428 -8.34 -1.87 16.50
N ILE A 429 -7.48 -2.87 16.52
CA ILE A 429 -6.03 -2.71 16.48
C ILE A 429 -5.56 -3.20 15.11
N ALA A 430 -4.88 -2.34 14.36
CA ALA A 430 -4.45 -2.62 13.00
C ALA A 430 -3.34 -3.68 12.96
N THR A 431 -3.26 -4.39 11.84
CA THR A 431 -2.22 -5.38 11.58
C THR A 431 -0.82 -4.77 11.63
N SER A 432 0.18 -5.59 11.97
CA SER A 432 1.61 -5.24 11.80
C SER A 432 2.30 -6.09 10.73
N VAL A 433 1.55 -6.87 9.95
CA VAL A 433 2.08 -7.68 8.85
C VAL A 433 2.01 -6.95 7.52
N TYR A 434 2.89 -7.30 6.58
CA TYR A 434 2.94 -6.71 5.24
C TYR A 434 1.72 -7.07 4.37
N GLU A 435 1.30 -8.34 4.36
CA GLU A 435 0.20 -8.82 3.50
C GLU A 435 -1.10 -8.96 4.30
N ASP A 436 -1.78 -7.83 4.58
CA ASP A 436 -2.95 -7.77 5.48
C ASP A 436 -4.08 -8.75 5.11
N GLU A 437 -4.42 -8.90 3.82
CA GLU A 437 -5.50 -9.80 3.39
C GLU A 437 -5.11 -11.29 3.50
N LYS A 438 -3.82 -11.60 3.31
CA LYS A 438 -3.32 -12.97 3.31
C LYS A 438 -3.08 -13.48 4.73
N TYR A 439 -2.63 -12.58 5.61
CA TYR A 439 -2.44 -12.84 7.04
C TYR A 439 -3.26 -11.80 7.84
N PRO A 440 -4.60 -11.99 7.93
CA PRO A 440 -5.48 -11.03 8.57
C PRO A 440 -5.30 -11.06 10.10
N GLU A 441 -4.47 -10.15 10.60
CA GLU A 441 -4.12 -10.03 12.02
C GLU A 441 -4.71 -8.77 12.69
N ASN A 442 -5.67 -8.09 12.03
CA ASN A 442 -6.45 -7.03 12.68
C ASN A 442 -7.34 -7.64 13.78
N GLU A 443 -7.42 -7.01 14.96
CA GLU A 443 -8.24 -7.50 16.09
C GLU A 443 -9.25 -6.46 16.57
N VAL A 444 -10.52 -6.86 16.65
CA VAL A 444 -11.58 -6.06 17.27
C VAL A 444 -11.73 -6.46 18.73
N MET A 445 -11.45 -5.54 19.63
CA MET A 445 -11.42 -5.76 21.08
C MET A 445 -12.46 -4.91 21.80
N THR A 446 -13.03 -5.43 22.88
CA THR A 446 -13.98 -4.70 23.73
C THR A 446 -13.28 -4.17 24.97
N ILE A 447 -13.45 -2.87 25.27
CA ILE A 447 -12.85 -2.20 26.43
C ILE A 447 -13.49 -2.72 27.73
N ALA A 448 -12.69 -3.33 28.60
CA ALA A 448 -13.08 -3.74 29.95
C ALA A 448 -12.80 -2.65 31.01
N ALA A 449 -11.67 -1.95 30.87
CA ALA A 449 -11.28 -0.83 31.72
C ALA A 449 -10.41 0.15 30.93
N ILE A 450 -10.45 1.43 31.28
CA ILE A 450 -9.63 2.49 30.70
C ILE A 450 -9.20 3.49 31.77
N GLN A 451 -7.91 3.78 31.84
CA GLN A 451 -7.33 4.72 32.81
C GLN A 451 -6.28 5.59 32.11
N GLY A 452 -6.68 6.80 31.72
CA GLY A 452 -5.84 7.66 30.89
C GLY A 452 -5.51 6.98 29.55
N LYS A 453 -4.23 6.76 29.29
CA LYS A 453 -3.71 6.15 28.06
C LYS A 453 -3.50 4.63 28.14
N VAL A 454 -4.08 3.99 29.14
CA VAL A 454 -3.99 2.54 29.36
C VAL A 454 -5.37 1.92 29.19
N ILE A 455 -5.49 0.95 28.29
CA ILE A 455 -6.74 0.27 27.97
C ILE A 455 -6.59 -1.21 28.27
N GLN A 456 -7.52 -1.76 29.04
CA GLN A 456 -7.67 -3.19 29.26
C GLN A 456 -8.86 -3.73 28.45
N PHE A 457 -8.69 -4.89 27.83
CA PHE A 457 -9.70 -5.59 27.06
C PHE A 457 -10.35 -6.74 27.82
N THR A 458 -11.55 -7.11 27.40
CA THR A 458 -12.30 -8.26 27.94
C THR A 458 -11.64 -9.60 27.60
N GLU A 459 -10.86 -9.64 26.53
CA GLU A 459 -10.14 -10.81 26.03
C GLU A 459 -8.67 -10.45 25.77
N SER A 460 -7.80 -11.45 25.69
CA SER A 460 -6.40 -11.29 25.33
C SER A 460 -6.22 -11.22 23.82
N LEU A 461 -5.28 -10.37 23.38
CA LEU A 461 -4.84 -10.27 21.99
C LEU A 461 -4.26 -11.59 21.49
N LYS A 462 -4.59 -11.96 20.26
CA LYS A 462 -4.05 -13.16 19.61
C LYS A 462 -2.75 -12.86 18.90
N TYR A 463 -2.59 -11.67 18.35
CA TYR A 463 -1.49 -11.30 17.47
C TYR A 463 -0.53 -10.30 18.11
N TYR A 464 0.59 -10.11 17.42
CA TYR A 464 1.62 -9.14 17.79
C TYR A 464 1.34 -7.82 17.07
N HIS A 465 1.24 -6.73 17.84
CA HIS A 465 1.05 -5.39 17.29
C HIS A 465 2.23 -4.51 17.68
N TYR A 466 2.99 -4.05 16.67
CA TYR A 466 4.20 -3.27 16.89
C TYR A 466 3.88 -1.85 17.35
N GLY A 467 4.65 -1.36 18.33
CA GLY A 467 4.56 0.01 18.83
C GLY A 467 5.96 0.54 19.11
N GLY A 468 6.81 0.62 18.06
CA GLY A 468 8.17 1.17 18.11
C GLY A 468 8.25 2.62 17.62
N GLN A 469 9.40 3.27 17.72
CA GLN A 469 9.51 4.69 17.35
C GLN A 469 9.44 4.87 15.81
N GLU A 470 9.87 3.86 15.07
CA GLU A 470 9.87 3.83 13.61
C GLU A 470 8.43 3.89 13.07
N TYR A 471 7.57 2.99 13.55
CA TYR A 471 6.14 2.95 13.23
C TYR A 471 5.36 2.18 14.31
N GLN A 472 4.05 2.37 14.32
CA GLN A 472 3.15 1.82 15.34
C GLN A 472 1.84 1.41 14.70
N ALA A 473 1.25 0.32 15.19
CA ALA A 473 -0.12 -0.05 14.83
C ALA A 473 -1.11 0.99 15.35
N GLU A 474 -2.07 1.33 14.49
CA GLU A 474 -3.21 2.18 14.81
C GLU A 474 -4.21 1.43 15.72
N VAL A 475 -4.86 2.19 16.61
CA VAL A 475 -5.97 1.74 17.45
C VAL A 475 -7.15 2.68 17.20
N ALA A 476 -8.25 2.17 16.67
CA ALA A 476 -9.38 2.99 16.23
C ALA A 476 -10.70 2.60 16.89
N LEU A 477 -11.47 3.59 17.35
CA LEU A 477 -12.76 3.38 17.98
C LEU A 477 -13.84 3.09 16.95
N LEU A 478 -14.48 1.94 17.05
CA LEU A 478 -15.56 1.51 16.15
C LEU A 478 -16.95 1.93 16.67
N SER A 479 -17.19 1.85 17.98
CA SER A 479 -18.52 2.08 18.55
C SER A 479 -18.95 3.55 18.55
N ARG A 480 -20.22 3.83 18.22
CA ARG A 480 -20.90 5.12 18.46
C ARG A 480 -22.28 4.88 19.06
N ASN A 481 -22.91 5.94 19.57
CA ASN A 481 -24.22 5.82 20.22
C ASN A 481 -25.37 5.83 19.20
N ILE A 482 -25.19 6.51 18.07
CA ILE A 482 -26.14 6.46 16.95
C ILE A 482 -25.63 5.42 15.95
N VAL A 483 -26.41 4.39 15.72
CA VAL A 483 -26.07 3.27 14.83
C VAL A 483 -27.06 3.18 13.68
N PHE A 484 -26.57 3.29 12.46
CA PHE A 484 -27.30 2.99 11.23
C PHE A 484 -26.84 1.64 10.71
N GLN A 485 -27.74 0.67 10.56
CA GLN A 485 -27.33 -0.67 10.15
C GLN A 485 -28.30 -1.38 9.22
N GLY A 486 -27.76 -2.25 8.36
CA GLY A 486 -28.55 -3.25 7.67
C GLY A 486 -29.03 -4.35 8.64
N ASP A 487 -30.24 -4.86 8.38
CA ASP A 487 -30.79 -6.02 9.08
C ASP A 487 -29.94 -7.28 8.84
N SER A 488 -30.19 -8.34 9.61
CA SER A 488 -29.39 -9.58 9.55
C SER A 488 -29.40 -10.26 8.18
N SER A 489 -30.45 -10.11 7.37
CA SER A 489 -30.50 -10.69 6.01
C SER A 489 -29.54 -10.01 5.02
N SER A 490 -29.01 -8.84 5.37
CA SER A 490 -28.06 -8.09 4.53
C SER A 490 -26.73 -8.84 4.33
N VAL A 491 -26.32 -9.67 5.29
CA VAL A 491 -25.04 -10.40 5.25
C VAL A 491 -25.01 -11.42 4.11
N SER A 492 -26.04 -12.24 3.97
CA SER A 492 -26.10 -13.28 2.93
C SER A 492 -26.31 -12.73 1.52
N THR A 493 -26.79 -11.49 1.41
CA THR A 493 -27.14 -10.85 0.14
C THR A 493 -26.16 -9.73 -0.26
N SER A 494 -25.25 -9.32 0.64
CA SER A 494 -24.42 -8.12 0.46
C SER A 494 -25.26 -6.85 0.13
N PHE A 495 -26.48 -6.78 0.68
CA PHE A 495 -27.47 -5.73 0.41
C PHE A 495 -27.87 -5.03 1.72
N GLY A 496 -27.03 -4.09 2.13
CA GLY A 496 -27.21 -3.28 3.33
C GLY A 496 -28.08 -2.05 3.11
N GLY A 497 -28.16 -1.22 4.15
CA GLY A 497 -28.74 0.12 4.04
C GLY A 497 -27.81 1.12 3.35
N HIS A 498 -28.33 2.26 2.92
CA HIS A 498 -27.50 3.38 2.40
C HIS A 498 -28.01 4.75 2.88
N VAL A 499 -27.12 5.76 2.84
CA VAL A 499 -27.49 7.17 3.04
C VAL A 499 -26.98 7.98 1.85
N LEU A 500 -27.89 8.63 1.13
CA LEU A 500 -27.59 9.44 -0.05
C LEU A 500 -28.07 10.86 0.15
N VAL A 501 -27.19 11.85 -0.01
CA VAL A 501 -27.44 13.27 0.23
C VAL A 501 -27.20 14.07 -1.05
N SER A 502 -28.28 14.56 -1.69
CA SER A 502 -28.19 15.47 -2.85
C SER A 502 -28.41 16.94 -2.51
N GLY A 503 -28.76 17.24 -1.26
CA GLY A 503 -28.86 18.59 -0.70
C GLY A 503 -27.65 18.92 0.19
N GLU A 504 -27.91 19.54 1.35
CA GLU A 504 -26.89 19.77 2.38
C GLU A 504 -27.03 18.76 3.53
N GLY A 505 -25.92 18.38 4.16
CA GLY A 505 -25.92 17.37 5.22
C GLY A 505 -24.80 17.54 6.24
N GLN A 506 -25.12 17.34 7.52
CA GLN A 506 -24.16 17.35 8.63
C GLN A 506 -24.26 16.04 9.38
N LEU A 507 -23.25 15.18 9.24
CA LEU A 507 -23.27 13.82 9.76
C LEU A 507 -22.08 13.64 10.69
N ALA A 508 -22.34 13.51 12.00
CA ALA A 508 -21.29 13.43 12.99
C ALA A 508 -21.54 12.35 14.05
N GLY A 509 -20.50 11.58 14.39
CA GLY A 509 -20.56 10.62 15.51
C GLY A 509 -21.54 9.45 15.27
N ILE A 510 -21.65 8.97 14.03
CA ILE A 510 -22.53 7.88 13.61
C ILE A 510 -21.70 6.62 13.35
N GLN A 511 -22.17 5.48 13.82
CA GLN A 511 -21.63 4.17 13.43
C GLN A 511 -22.52 3.56 12.35
N LEU A 512 -21.90 3.08 11.27
CA LEU A 512 -22.56 2.45 10.14
C LEU A 512 -22.12 0.99 10.05
N VAL A 513 -23.05 0.04 10.15
CA VAL A 513 -22.74 -1.40 10.24
C VAL A 513 -23.52 -2.19 9.20
N ARG A 514 -22.88 -3.09 8.43
CA ARG A 514 -23.58 -3.86 7.37
C ARG A 514 -24.34 -2.96 6.39
N MET A 515 -23.71 -1.86 5.99
CA MET A 515 -24.25 -0.87 5.06
C MET A 515 -23.64 -1.07 3.66
N GLY A 516 -24.12 -0.32 2.67
CA GLY A 516 -23.71 -0.44 1.28
C GLY A 516 -24.39 -1.61 0.55
N GLN A 517 -24.55 -1.51 -0.77
CA GLN A 517 -25.19 -2.53 -1.60
C GLN A 517 -24.27 -2.93 -2.75
N ARG A 518 -23.65 -4.11 -2.65
CA ARG A 518 -22.57 -4.54 -3.56
C ARG A 518 -22.99 -4.46 -5.03
N ASN A 519 -22.16 -3.81 -5.86
CA ASN A 519 -22.38 -3.59 -7.30
C ASN A 519 -23.63 -2.78 -7.68
N ILE A 520 -24.30 -2.12 -6.74
CA ILE A 520 -25.37 -1.14 -7.03
C ILE A 520 -24.79 0.26 -6.85
N LYS A 521 -24.46 0.93 -7.98
CA LYS A 521 -23.83 2.26 -7.96
C LYS A 521 -24.68 3.27 -7.20
N GLY A 522 -24.01 4.15 -6.45
CA GLY A 522 -24.64 5.19 -5.65
C GLY A 522 -25.28 4.73 -4.33
N ARG A 523 -25.12 3.46 -3.92
CA ARG A 523 -25.73 2.90 -2.70
C ARG A 523 -24.67 2.58 -1.65
N TYR A 524 -24.15 3.62 -1.01
CA TYR A 524 -23.03 3.56 -0.06
C TYR A 524 -23.45 3.96 1.36
N PRO A 525 -22.68 3.59 2.40
CA PRO A 525 -23.00 3.94 3.79
C PRO A 525 -23.27 5.44 3.99
N LEU A 526 -22.37 6.32 3.54
CA LEU A 526 -22.56 7.77 3.49
C LEU A 526 -22.11 8.33 2.13
N HIS A 527 -23.04 8.90 1.37
CA HIS A 527 -22.82 9.35 0.00
C HIS A 527 -23.35 10.77 -0.23
N PHE A 528 -22.47 11.74 -0.46
CA PHE A 528 -22.87 13.04 -1.02
C PHE A 528 -22.92 12.93 -2.54
N HIS A 529 -24.13 13.05 -3.09
CA HIS A 529 -24.45 12.71 -4.48
C HIS A 529 -24.92 13.94 -5.26
N LEU A 530 -24.06 14.44 -6.13
CA LEU A 530 -24.31 15.57 -7.03
C LEU A 530 -24.82 16.83 -6.31
N ALA A 531 -24.34 17.05 -5.07
CA ALA A 531 -24.71 18.19 -4.24
C ALA A 531 -24.04 19.51 -4.71
N LYS A 532 -23.15 19.44 -5.72
CA LYS A 532 -22.39 20.57 -6.26
C LYS A 532 -21.57 21.24 -5.15
N ASN A 533 -21.54 22.57 -5.09
CA ASN A 533 -20.82 23.29 -4.05
C ASN A 533 -21.66 23.34 -2.76
N VAL A 534 -21.22 22.60 -1.75
CA VAL A 534 -21.81 22.66 -0.40
C VAL A 534 -21.16 23.75 0.42
N THR A 535 -21.91 24.33 1.36
CA THR A 535 -21.43 25.46 2.19
C THR A 535 -21.44 25.17 3.68
N LYS A 536 -22.18 24.15 4.11
CA LYS A 536 -22.39 23.82 5.53
C LYS A 536 -22.25 22.33 5.80
N SER A 537 -21.82 21.55 4.81
CA SER A 537 -21.85 20.10 4.87
C SER A 537 -20.54 19.49 5.34
N TYR A 538 -20.65 18.41 6.12
CA TYR A 538 -19.49 17.65 6.58
C TYR A 538 -19.88 16.24 7.05
N ILE A 539 -18.88 15.35 7.04
CA ILE A 539 -18.89 14.05 7.69
C ILE A 539 -17.77 14.03 8.73
N SER A 540 -18.11 13.86 10.02
CA SER A 540 -17.08 13.84 11.07
C SER A 540 -17.27 12.83 12.17
N ASP A 541 -16.17 12.32 12.72
CA ASP A 541 -16.19 11.45 13.90
C ASP A 541 -17.00 10.14 13.71
N CYS A 542 -17.31 9.74 12.48
CA CYS A 542 -18.10 8.56 12.15
C CYS A 542 -17.24 7.29 12.09
N SER A 543 -17.89 6.14 12.09
CA SER A 543 -17.28 4.83 11.81
C SER A 543 -18.11 4.04 10.80
N VAL A 544 -17.45 3.41 9.83
CA VAL A 544 -18.06 2.44 8.89
C VAL A 544 -17.39 1.10 9.11
N VAL A 545 -18.19 0.06 9.39
CA VAL A 545 -17.71 -1.24 9.82
C VAL A 545 -18.49 -2.36 9.11
N ASN A 546 -17.80 -3.37 8.57
CA ASN A 546 -18.41 -4.48 7.84
C ASN A 546 -19.31 -4.00 6.69
N SER A 547 -18.80 -3.08 5.86
CA SER A 547 -19.54 -2.52 4.72
C SER A 547 -19.43 -3.41 3.49
N PHE A 548 -20.57 -3.63 2.82
CA PHE A 548 -20.63 -4.45 1.61
C PHE A 548 -20.28 -3.66 0.35
N TYR A 549 -20.29 -2.32 0.40
CA TYR A 549 -19.84 -1.50 -0.72
C TYR A 549 -19.45 -0.08 -0.28
N ARG A 550 -18.14 0.18 -0.24
CA ARG A 550 -17.50 1.49 0.04
C ARG A 550 -17.75 2.04 1.45
N CYS A 551 -17.24 3.24 1.72
CA CYS A 551 -17.41 3.94 2.99
C CYS A 551 -18.05 5.33 2.81
N TYR A 552 -17.20 6.34 2.59
CA TYR A 552 -17.53 7.76 2.54
C TYR A 552 -17.32 8.24 1.10
N THR A 553 -18.42 8.47 0.40
CA THR A 553 -18.40 8.80 -1.03
C THR A 553 -18.69 10.28 -1.28
N ILE A 554 -17.85 10.89 -2.11
CA ILE A 554 -18.01 12.23 -2.66
C ILE A 554 -18.22 12.08 -4.17
N HIS A 555 -19.42 12.41 -4.65
CA HIS A 555 -19.78 12.31 -6.07
C HIS A 555 -20.34 13.65 -6.55
N GLY A 556 -19.69 14.28 -7.54
CA GLY A 556 -20.08 15.57 -8.10
C GLY A 556 -20.29 16.67 -7.05
N THR A 557 -19.51 16.63 -5.96
CA THR A 557 -19.65 17.49 -4.78
C THR A 557 -18.30 18.12 -4.44
N ASN A 558 -18.32 19.42 -4.12
CA ASN A 558 -17.14 20.25 -3.86
C ASN A 558 -17.29 21.00 -2.54
N ASN A 559 -16.17 21.36 -1.90
CA ASN A 559 -16.10 22.04 -0.61
C ASN A 559 -16.65 21.22 0.59
N LEU A 560 -16.73 19.89 0.47
CA LEU A 560 -17.12 19.01 1.56
C LEU A 560 -15.94 18.80 2.52
N THR A 561 -16.22 18.79 3.83
CA THR A 561 -15.26 18.36 4.85
C THR A 561 -15.55 16.92 5.29
N VAL A 562 -14.58 16.03 5.15
CA VAL A 562 -14.63 14.63 5.63
C VAL A 562 -13.47 14.44 6.62
N THR A 563 -13.77 14.39 7.91
CA THR A 563 -12.72 14.45 8.94
C THR A 563 -12.90 13.55 10.16
N ARG A 564 -11.80 13.01 10.71
CA ARG A 564 -11.81 12.19 11.94
C ARG A 564 -12.67 10.93 11.85
N ASN A 565 -12.85 10.37 10.66
CA ASN A 565 -13.66 9.18 10.46
C ASN A 565 -12.81 7.90 10.49
N VAL A 566 -13.46 6.78 10.79
CA VAL A 566 -12.86 5.44 10.80
C VAL A 566 -13.59 4.54 9.80
N ALA A 567 -12.85 3.70 9.09
CA ALA A 567 -13.37 2.67 8.21
C ALA A 567 -12.63 1.35 8.49
N PHE A 568 -13.37 0.25 8.67
CA PHE A 568 -12.79 -1.07 8.95
C PHE A 568 -13.61 -2.21 8.34
N ASP A 569 -12.95 -3.20 7.73
CA ASP A 569 -13.58 -4.39 7.13
C ASP A 569 -14.61 -3.98 6.07
N VAL A 570 -14.12 -3.51 4.92
CA VAL A 570 -14.95 -2.88 3.89
C VAL A 570 -14.64 -3.43 2.52
N THR A 571 -15.68 -3.80 1.78
CA THR A 571 -15.58 -4.17 0.37
C THR A 571 -15.62 -2.93 -0.53
N GLY A 572 -14.62 -2.76 -1.41
CA GLY A 572 -14.48 -1.60 -2.30
C GLY A 572 -13.82 -0.38 -1.64
N HIS A 573 -13.54 0.66 -2.42
CA HIS A 573 -12.83 1.87 -1.96
C HIS A 573 -13.56 2.60 -0.82
N CYS A 574 -12.83 3.09 0.20
CA CYS A 574 -13.46 3.74 1.36
C CYS A 574 -13.70 5.25 1.22
N TYR A 575 -12.65 6.06 1.19
CA TYR A 575 -12.75 7.50 0.96
C TYR A 575 -12.71 7.73 -0.54
N TYR A 576 -13.89 7.80 -1.17
CA TYR A 576 -14.05 7.59 -2.60
C TYR A 576 -14.55 8.85 -3.32
N LEU A 577 -13.74 9.36 -4.25
CA LEU A 577 -14.12 10.40 -5.21
C LEU A 577 -14.54 9.72 -6.53
N GLU A 578 -15.73 10.02 -7.03
CA GLU A 578 -16.37 9.18 -8.05
C GLU A 578 -16.03 9.55 -9.50
N ASP A 579 -16.31 10.78 -9.92
CA ASP A 579 -16.35 11.12 -11.36
C ASP A 579 -15.11 11.88 -11.85
N GLY A 580 -14.29 12.44 -10.95
CA GLY A 580 -13.10 13.24 -11.29
C GLY A 580 -13.36 14.75 -11.32
N VAL A 581 -14.57 15.19 -10.99
CA VAL A 581 -14.95 16.63 -10.92
C VAL A 581 -14.96 17.18 -9.49
N GLU A 582 -14.75 16.32 -8.50
CA GLU A 582 -14.77 16.65 -7.08
C GLU A 582 -13.50 17.41 -6.69
N MET A 583 -13.65 18.68 -6.31
CA MET A 583 -12.56 19.61 -6.01
C MET A 583 -12.80 20.35 -4.69
N ASP A 584 -11.71 20.88 -4.13
CA ASP A 584 -11.73 21.73 -2.93
C ASP A 584 -12.32 21.06 -1.68
N ASN A 585 -12.40 19.73 -1.68
CA ASN A 585 -12.78 18.96 -0.51
C ASN A 585 -11.60 18.87 0.47
N THR A 586 -11.92 18.77 1.76
CA THR A 586 -10.94 18.56 2.83
C THR A 586 -11.13 17.17 3.42
N ILE A 587 -10.17 16.28 3.20
CA ILE A 587 -10.13 14.91 3.71
C ILE A 587 -9.01 14.85 4.75
N SER A 588 -9.37 14.85 6.04
CA SER A 588 -8.37 14.99 7.12
C SER A 588 -8.56 14.08 8.31
N PHE A 589 -7.46 13.60 8.90
CA PHE A 589 -7.46 12.82 10.14
C PHE A 589 -8.33 11.55 10.08
N ASN A 590 -8.52 11.00 8.88
CA ASN A 590 -9.33 9.81 8.69
C ASN A 590 -8.45 8.55 8.71
N PHE A 591 -9.04 7.43 9.11
CA PHE A 591 -8.40 6.11 9.11
C PHE A 591 -9.20 5.11 8.27
N ALA A 592 -8.52 4.31 7.47
CA ALA A 592 -9.07 3.13 6.80
C ALA A 592 -8.18 1.90 7.07
N SER A 593 -8.78 0.77 7.42
CA SER A 593 -8.08 -0.50 7.60
C SER A 593 -8.86 -1.67 7.03
N PHE A 594 -8.16 -2.69 6.53
CA PHE A 594 -8.76 -3.94 6.05
C PHE A 594 -9.82 -3.70 4.95
N VAL A 595 -9.34 -3.18 3.82
CA VAL A 595 -10.14 -2.88 2.63
C VAL A 595 -10.00 -4.00 1.61
N HIS A 596 -11.12 -4.52 1.12
CA HIS A 596 -11.18 -5.68 0.21
C HIS A 596 -11.47 -5.26 -1.23
N THR A 597 -10.77 -5.85 -2.18
CA THR A 597 -11.07 -5.69 -3.62
C THR A 597 -12.38 -6.37 -4.00
N ILE A 598 -13.02 -5.88 -5.08
CA ILE A 598 -14.15 -6.58 -5.70
C ILE A 598 -13.65 -7.37 -6.89
N GLY A 599 -13.91 -8.67 -6.87
CA GLY A 599 -13.38 -9.59 -7.88
C GLY A 599 -11.93 -9.95 -7.61
N THR A 600 -11.27 -10.48 -8.62
CA THR A 600 -9.84 -10.81 -8.53
C THR A 600 -9.04 -9.52 -8.42
N PRO A 601 -8.15 -9.36 -7.42
CA PRO A 601 -7.28 -8.20 -7.31
C PRO A 601 -6.45 -8.01 -8.59
N ALA A 602 -6.28 -6.77 -9.03
CA ALA A 602 -5.35 -6.47 -10.12
C ALA A 602 -3.93 -6.89 -9.72
N ALA A 603 -3.30 -7.71 -10.56
CA ALA A 603 -1.98 -8.28 -10.33
C ALA A 603 -1.14 -8.19 -11.60
N GLY A 604 0.05 -8.80 -11.59
CA GLY A 604 0.93 -8.90 -12.75
C GLY A 604 2.38 -8.61 -12.43
N PHE A 605 3.25 -9.00 -13.35
CA PHE A 605 4.72 -8.84 -13.28
C PHE A 605 5.25 -7.87 -14.35
N THR A 606 4.37 -7.26 -15.14
CA THR A 606 4.74 -6.31 -16.19
C THR A 606 4.23 -4.92 -15.84
N GLN A 607 4.87 -3.89 -16.42
CA GLN A 607 4.42 -2.51 -16.26
C GLN A 607 3.06 -2.24 -16.95
N TYR A 608 2.61 -3.10 -17.86
CA TYR A 608 1.30 -2.95 -18.51
C TYR A 608 0.13 -3.17 -17.52
N GLY A 609 0.36 -3.91 -16.45
CA GLY A 609 -0.71 -4.29 -15.51
C GLY A 609 -1.74 -5.20 -16.20
N GLN A 610 -3.01 -4.98 -15.87
CA GLN A 610 -4.14 -5.75 -16.38
C GLN A 610 -5.32 -4.83 -16.71
N ASP A 611 -6.09 -5.23 -17.73
CA ASP A 611 -7.31 -4.55 -18.13
C ASP A 611 -8.55 -5.21 -17.52
N PHE A 612 -9.45 -4.38 -17.01
CA PHE A 612 -10.72 -4.80 -16.44
C PHE A 612 -11.86 -3.96 -17.03
N THR A 613 -12.91 -4.62 -17.50
CA THR A 613 -14.07 -3.95 -18.10
C THR A 613 -15.29 -4.07 -17.19
N GLN A 614 -16.13 -3.05 -17.22
CA GLN A 614 -17.36 -3.00 -16.44
C GLN A 614 -18.25 -4.22 -16.76
N SER A 615 -18.78 -4.83 -15.71
CA SER A 615 -19.73 -5.94 -15.81
C SER A 615 -20.73 -5.89 -14.66
N SER A 616 -21.71 -6.79 -14.65
CA SER A 616 -22.71 -6.88 -13.57
C SER A 616 -22.09 -7.29 -12.22
N SER A 617 -20.97 -8.02 -12.22
CA SER A 617 -20.23 -8.43 -11.01
C SER A 617 -19.09 -7.49 -10.65
N LEU A 618 -18.78 -6.52 -11.50
CA LEU A 618 -17.76 -5.50 -11.31
C LEU A 618 -18.26 -4.17 -11.91
N ALA A 619 -19.17 -3.52 -11.20
CA ALA A 619 -19.86 -2.32 -11.69
C ALA A 619 -18.90 -1.13 -11.85
N GLN A 620 -17.85 -1.08 -11.03
CA GLN A 620 -16.71 -0.18 -11.20
C GLN A 620 -15.44 -1.04 -11.38
N PRO A 621 -14.84 -1.08 -12.58
CA PRO A 621 -13.64 -1.86 -12.84
C PRO A 621 -12.46 -1.61 -11.92
N ALA A 622 -12.27 -0.37 -11.46
CA ALA A 622 -11.20 0.00 -10.53
C ALA A 622 -11.40 -0.56 -9.11
N ASP A 623 -12.55 -1.17 -8.78
CA ASP A 623 -12.75 -1.85 -7.49
C ASP A 623 -11.85 -3.11 -7.35
N VAL A 624 -11.25 -3.63 -8.43
CA VAL A 624 -10.18 -4.66 -8.38
C VAL A 624 -8.88 -4.14 -7.77
N ALA A 625 -8.75 -2.83 -7.66
CA ALA A 625 -7.64 -2.12 -7.05
C ALA A 625 -8.13 -1.28 -5.85
N ALA A 626 -9.13 -1.79 -5.12
CA ALA A 626 -9.72 -1.13 -3.96
C ALA A 626 -8.68 -0.69 -2.93
N GLY A 627 -8.75 0.59 -2.52
CA GLY A 627 -7.86 1.17 -1.53
C GLY A 627 -8.59 1.98 -0.46
N GLY A 628 -7.84 2.39 0.56
CA GLY A 628 -8.35 3.25 1.63
C GLY A 628 -8.90 4.57 1.07
N PHE A 629 -8.10 5.24 0.24
CA PHE A 629 -8.40 6.53 -0.38
C PHE A 629 -8.32 6.40 -1.90
N TYR A 630 -9.42 6.72 -2.60
CA TYR A 630 -9.51 6.68 -4.06
C TYR A 630 -9.75 8.07 -4.61
N ILE A 631 -8.76 8.58 -5.35
CA ILE A 631 -8.60 10.01 -5.64
C ILE A 631 -8.56 10.22 -7.16
N THR A 632 -9.74 10.33 -7.76
CA THR A 632 -9.91 10.58 -9.20
C THR A 632 -9.53 11.99 -9.62
N ASN A 633 -9.55 12.95 -8.68
CA ASN A 633 -9.04 14.31 -8.87
C ASN A 633 -8.18 14.72 -7.67
N ALA A 634 -6.91 15.04 -7.93
CA ALA A 634 -5.95 15.35 -6.88
C ALA A 634 -6.14 16.76 -6.27
N TRP A 635 -6.92 17.65 -6.88
CA TRP A 635 -7.14 19.03 -6.39
C TRP A 635 -8.05 19.11 -5.16
N ASN A 636 -7.65 18.42 -4.10
CA ASN A 636 -8.28 18.30 -2.79
C ASN A 636 -7.19 18.32 -1.71
N SER A 637 -7.57 18.56 -0.45
CA SER A 637 -6.63 18.60 0.67
C SER A 637 -6.66 17.29 1.45
N PHE A 638 -5.52 16.59 1.53
CA PHE A 638 -5.33 15.33 2.24
C PHE A 638 -4.36 15.53 3.40
N ILE A 639 -4.87 15.56 4.64
CA ILE A 639 -4.11 15.99 5.81
C ILE A 639 -4.20 14.96 6.95
N GLY A 640 -3.07 14.37 7.36
CA GLY A 640 -3.02 13.54 8.56
C GLY A 640 -3.86 12.25 8.50
N ASN A 641 -4.13 11.72 7.30
CA ASN A 641 -4.89 10.47 7.13
C ASN A 641 -3.99 9.24 7.26
N ALA A 642 -4.54 8.11 7.67
CA ALA A 642 -3.84 6.84 7.79
C ALA A 642 -4.57 5.71 7.04
N ALA A 643 -3.81 4.83 6.39
CA ALA A 643 -4.33 3.67 5.67
C ALA A 643 -3.53 2.39 5.99
N SER A 644 -4.21 1.32 6.36
CA SER A 644 -3.66 -0.02 6.61
C SER A 644 -4.35 -1.04 5.70
N GLY A 645 -3.59 -1.75 4.86
CA GLY A 645 -4.19 -2.76 3.98
C GLY A 645 -4.80 -2.19 2.69
N GLY A 646 -5.54 -3.04 1.98
CA GLY A 646 -6.06 -2.76 0.65
C GLY A 646 -5.05 -3.01 -0.47
N TRP A 647 -5.51 -2.88 -1.72
CA TRP A 647 -4.63 -2.95 -2.89
C TRP A 647 -3.58 -1.84 -2.84
N ALA A 648 -4.01 -0.64 -2.47
CA ALA A 648 -3.19 0.50 -2.11
C ALA A 648 -3.82 1.26 -0.92
N GLY A 649 -3.03 1.96 -0.12
CA GLY A 649 -3.56 2.88 0.89
C GLY A 649 -4.19 4.11 0.24
N PHE A 650 -3.47 4.75 -0.68
CA PHE A 650 -3.92 5.87 -1.50
C PHE A 650 -3.75 5.52 -2.97
N SER A 651 -4.83 5.60 -3.75
CA SER A 651 -4.83 5.36 -5.20
C SER A 651 -5.27 6.60 -5.95
N PHE A 652 -4.46 7.00 -6.92
CA PHE A 652 -4.73 8.11 -7.81
C PHE A 652 -4.82 7.60 -9.26
N PRO A 653 -5.98 7.06 -9.69
CA PRO A 653 -6.19 6.64 -11.08
C PRO A 653 -6.09 7.84 -12.04
N ASN A 654 -5.59 7.63 -13.26
CA ASN A 654 -5.70 8.67 -14.30
C ASN A 654 -7.06 8.65 -14.96
N LEU A 655 -7.64 9.84 -15.13
CA LEU A 655 -8.84 10.08 -15.91
C LEU A 655 -8.50 11.12 -16.99
N ASN A 656 -8.61 10.73 -18.27
CA ASN A 656 -8.43 11.63 -19.42
C ASN A 656 -9.64 12.57 -19.63
N SER A 657 -10.78 12.18 -19.08
CA SER A 657 -12.00 12.98 -18.96
C SER A 657 -12.75 12.49 -17.72
N PRO A 658 -13.67 13.28 -17.17
CA PRO A 658 -14.59 12.78 -16.17
C PRO A 658 -15.37 11.57 -16.69
N ILE A 659 -15.88 10.78 -15.76
CA ILE A 659 -16.72 9.62 -16.06
C ILE A 659 -18.13 9.82 -15.50
N GLY A 660 -19.00 8.81 -15.70
CA GLY A 660 -20.29 8.77 -15.04
C GLY A 660 -21.20 9.96 -15.38
N ASN A 661 -21.82 10.54 -14.36
CA ASN A 661 -22.78 11.63 -14.52
C ASN A 661 -22.11 12.95 -14.94
N SER A 662 -20.79 13.04 -14.80
CA SER A 662 -20.02 14.26 -15.05
C SER A 662 -19.25 14.23 -16.37
N ILE A 663 -19.44 13.22 -17.22
CA ILE A 663 -18.67 12.99 -18.47
C ILE A 663 -18.58 14.21 -19.41
N ASN A 664 -19.56 15.11 -19.38
CA ASN A 664 -19.61 16.31 -20.22
C ASN A 664 -18.98 17.56 -19.59
N VAL A 665 -18.38 17.46 -18.39
CA VAL A 665 -17.68 18.58 -17.76
C VAL A 665 -16.31 18.76 -18.39
N ALA A 666 -16.02 19.96 -18.89
CA ALA A 666 -14.76 20.29 -19.58
C ALA A 666 -13.59 20.47 -18.59
N ILE A 667 -13.09 19.36 -18.06
CA ILE A 667 -11.93 19.26 -17.17
C ILE A 667 -11.14 17.99 -17.53
N ILE A 668 -9.84 17.97 -17.30
CA ILE A 668 -9.02 16.75 -17.43
C ILE A 668 -8.47 16.42 -16.03
N PRO A 669 -9.10 15.52 -15.27
CA PRO A 669 -8.78 15.33 -13.85
C PRO A 669 -7.31 14.95 -13.59
N LYS A 670 -6.70 14.13 -14.47
CA LYS A 670 -5.29 13.73 -14.31
C LYS A 670 -4.29 14.90 -14.40
N GLN A 671 -4.70 16.05 -14.95
CA GLN A 671 -3.83 17.22 -15.11
C GLN A 671 -3.71 18.06 -13.83
N PHE A 672 -4.50 17.78 -12.79
CA PHE A 672 -4.44 18.51 -11.53
C PHE A 672 -3.42 17.88 -10.58
N THR A 673 -2.59 18.73 -9.96
CA THR A 673 -1.72 18.34 -8.85
C THR A 673 -2.49 18.26 -7.53
N THR A 674 -1.85 17.73 -6.49
CA THR A 674 -2.40 17.77 -5.13
C THR A 674 -2.55 19.21 -4.66
N LYS A 675 -3.71 19.58 -4.10
CA LYS A 675 -3.87 20.90 -3.47
C LYS A 675 -3.06 20.97 -2.17
N VAL A 676 -3.22 19.95 -1.33
CA VAL A 676 -2.40 19.68 -0.15
C VAL A 676 -2.27 18.16 0.03
N PHE A 677 -1.06 17.66 0.27
CA PHE A 677 -0.82 16.30 0.72
C PHE A 677 0.21 16.33 1.85
N GLU A 678 -0.26 16.26 3.09
CA GLU A 678 0.53 16.57 4.28
C GLU A 678 0.26 15.56 5.41
N GLY A 679 1.29 14.91 5.93
CA GLY A 679 1.15 14.11 7.16
C GLY A 679 0.46 12.77 7.00
N ASN A 680 0.30 12.25 5.77
CA ASN A 680 -0.44 11.01 5.54
C ASN A 680 0.45 9.77 5.76
N THR A 681 -0.15 8.68 6.25
CA THR A 681 0.54 7.40 6.48
C THR A 681 -0.13 6.25 5.73
N ALA A 682 0.67 5.32 5.19
CA ALA A 682 0.14 4.14 4.52
C ALA A 682 1.03 2.90 4.73
N HIS A 683 0.44 1.74 4.99
CA HIS A 683 1.17 0.49 5.16
C HIS A 683 0.38 -0.75 4.78
N SER A 684 1.05 -1.90 4.84
CA SER A 684 0.48 -3.25 4.65
C SER A 684 -0.25 -3.42 3.32
N SER A 685 0.24 -2.78 2.26
CA SER A 685 -0.42 -2.65 0.96
C SER A 685 0.58 -2.61 -0.20
N GLY A 686 0.08 -2.64 -1.45
CA GLY A 686 0.89 -2.61 -2.66
C GLY A 686 1.47 -3.97 -3.08
N TYR A 687 1.16 -5.06 -2.37
CA TYR A 687 1.73 -6.40 -2.59
C TYR A 687 1.00 -7.23 -3.65
N TYR A 688 -0.20 -6.83 -4.09
CA TYR A 688 -0.96 -7.57 -5.11
C TYR A 688 -0.36 -7.47 -6.52
N PHE A 689 0.36 -6.40 -6.80
CA PHE A 689 0.96 -6.09 -8.10
C PHE A 689 2.45 -5.85 -7.91
N ASP A 690 3.29 -6.35 -8.82
CA ASP A 690 4.76 -6.25 -8.71
C ASP A 690 5.26 -4.79 -8.71
N PHE A 691 4.52 -3.88 -9.36
CA PHE A 691 4.74 -2.43 -9.32
C PHE A 691 3.71 -1.69 -8.43
N GLY A 692 2.95 -2.42 -7.62
CA GLY A 692 1.99 -1.86 -6.67
C GLY A 692 2.66 -1.03 -5.59
N SER A 693 1.90 -0.11 -4.96
CA SER A 693 2.43 0.82 -3.98
C SER A 693 1.41 1.16 -2.90
N SER A 694 1.87 1.50 -1.69
CA SER A 694 0.97 2.00 -0.64
C SER A 694 0.38 3.37 -0.99
N ILE A 695 1.14 4.22 -1.69
CA ILE A 695 0.64 5.42 -2.39
C ILE A 695 0.91 5.20 -3.88
N TYR A 696 -0.14 4.92 -4.65
CA TYR A 696 -0.06 4.57 -6.07
C TYR A 696 -0.64 5.68 -6.96
N VAL A 697 0.19 6.24 -7.84
CA VAL A 697 -0.22 7.18 -8.89
C VAL A 697 0.02 6.54 -10.25
N GLY A 698 -1.06 6.26 -10.97
CA GLY A 698 -1.02 5.52 -12.22
C GLY A 698 -2.37 4.91 -12.57
N GLY A 699 -2.35 3.86 -13.38
CA GLY A 699 -3.54 3.28 -13.97
C GLY A 699 -4.31 4.25 -14.86
N ASP A 700 -5.31 3.76 -15.56
CA ASP A 700 -6.23 4.58 -16.35
C ASP A 700 -7.63 4.05 -16.14
N LEU A 701 -8.55 4.93 -15.76
CA LEU A 701 -9.97 4.66 -15.73
C LEU A 701 -10.63 5.54 -16.80
N SER A 702 -11.18 4.89 -17.83
CA SER A 702 -11.79 5.57 -18.96
C SER A 702 -13.10 4.91 -19.37
N THR A 703 -13.83 5.59 -20.26
CA THR A 703 -15.03 5.03 -20.89
C THR A 703 -14.64 4.49 -22.27
N GLY A 704 -14.84 3.20 -22.48
CA GLY A 704 -14.59 2.53 -23.75
C GLY A 704 -15.56 2.96 -24.85
N SER A 705 -15.28 2.55 -26.08
CA SER A 705 -16.10 2.89 -27.26
C SER A 705 -17.54 2.33 -27.21
N ASP A 706 -17.76 1.29 -26.41
CA ASP A 706 -19.05 0.68 -26.13
C ASP A 706 -19.82 1.35 -24.98
N GLY A 707 -19.25 2.40 -24.37
CA GLY A 707 -19.82 3.12 -23.24
C GLY A 707 -19.58 2.45 -21.88
N LEU A 708 -18.85 1.33 -21.82
CA LEU A 708 -18.49 0.67 -20.58
C LEU A 708 -17.24 1.29 -19.97
N LEU A 709 -17.14 1.29 -18.64
CA LEU A 709 -15.89 1.68 -17.99
C LEU A 709 -14.82 0.61 -18.21
N VAL A 710 -13.57 1.05 -18.38
CA VAL A 710 -12.38 0.20 -18.47
C VAL A 710 -11.34 0.74 -17.51
N TYR A 711 -10.75 -0.15 -16.71
CA TYR A 711 -9.63 0.17 -15.83
C TYR A 711 -8.39 -0.64 -16.24
N ASN A 712 -7.31 0.05 -16.56
CA ASN A 712 -5.98 -0.53 -16.65
C ASN A 712 -5.22 -0.23 -15.34
N SER A 713 -4.65 -1.25 -14.70
CA SER A 713 -3.92 -1.09 -13.43
C SER A 713 -2.46 -0.64 -13.57
N GLY A 714 -1.90 -0.65 -14.78
CA GLY A 714 -0.48 -0.50 -15.04
C GLY A 714 0.05 0.93 -15.11
N ARG A 715 1.19 1.06 -15.77
CA ARG A 715 1.95 2.29 -15.97
C ARG A 715 1.26 3.16 -17.02
N ILE A 716 0.67 4.25 -16.56
CA ILE A 716 0.11 5.31 -17.40
C ILE A 716 0.63 6.63 -16.85
N SER A 717 1.32 7.41 -17.70
CA SER A 717 1.96 8.65 -17.26
C SER A 717 0.93 9.70 -16.83
N ARG A 718 1.19 10.35 -15.70
CA ARG A 718 0.48 11.51 -15.20
C ARG A 718 1.35 12.76 -15.34
N GLU A 719 0.84 13.71 -16.11
CA GLU A 719 1.40 15.05 -16.24
C GLU A 719 0.48 16.04 -15.55
N THR A 720 1.04 16.87 -14.67
CA THR A 720 0.30 17.89 -13.94
C THR A 720 0.67 19.29 -14.40
N TYR A 721 -0.33 20.17 -14.46
CA TYR A 721 -0.17 21.53 -14.98
C TYR A 721 -0.77 22.56 -14.02
N LEU A 722 -0.29 23.80 -14.11
CA LEU A 722 -0.86 24.91 -13.36
C LEU A 722 -2.37 25.05 -13.68
N ASN A 723 -3.21 25.00 -12.65
CA ASN A 723 -4.68 25.00 -12.75
C ASN A 723 -5.26 23.86 -13.62
N GLY A 724 -4.51 22.78 -13.83
CA GLY A 724 -4.94 21.67 -14.69
C GLY A 724 -5.07 22.04 -16.16
N VAL A 725 -4.31 23.02 -16.64
CA VAL A 725 -4.33 23.49 -18.03
C VAL A 725 -2.93 23.44 -18.62
N GLN A 726 -2.75 22.71 -19.72
CA GLN A 726 -1.45 22.50 -20.36
C GLN A 726 -0.70 23.80 -20.69
N SER A 727 -1.40 24.84 -21.16
CA SER A 727 -0.80 26.14 -21.45
C SER A 727 -0.35 26.93 -20.22
N GLY A 728 -0.76 26.51 -19.01
CA GLY A 728 -0.33 27.10 -17.74
C GLY A 728 1.08 26.70 -17.31
N GLY A 729 1.69 25.71 -17.97
CA GLY A 729 3.00 25.17 -17.65
C GLY A 729 2.94 23.98 -16.70
N GLU A 730 3.93 23.10 -16.81
CA GLU A 730 4.06 21.91 -15.99
C GLU A 730 4.32 22.28 -14.51
N ILE A 731 3.65 21.59 -13.60
CA ILE A 731 3.85 21.72 -12.15
C ILE A 731 4.13 20.36 -11.55
N TRP A 732 4.83 20.35 -10.43
CA TRP A 732 5.20 19.13 -9.72
C TRP A 732 4.03 18.57 -8.92
N MET A 733 3.85 17.25 -8.98
CA MET A 733 3.02 16.56 -8.00
C MET A 733 3.84 16.38 -6.72
N ARG A 734 3.35 16.96 -5.61
CA ARG A 734 4.10 17.02 -4.36
C ARG A 734 3.47 16.15 -3.28
N PHE A 735 4.30 15.30 -2.69
CA PHE A 735 4.01 14.55 -1.48
C PHE A 735 4.90 15.07 -0.36
N ASN A 736 4.30 15.59 0.71
CA ASN A 736 5.03 16.22 1.80
C ASN A 736 4.73 15.52 3.12
N ASN A 737 5.74 15.42 3.99
CA ASN A 737 5.57 15.02 5.39
C ASN A 737 4.85 13.66 5.49
N THR A 738 5.35 12.64 4.78
CA THR A 738 4.65 11.37 4.53
C THR A 738 5.40 10.20 5.17
N LYS A 739 4.67 9.21 5.71
CA LYS A 739 5.25 7.98 6.25
C LYS A 739 4.67 6.75 5.56
N VAL A 740 5.55 5.86 5.11
CA VAL A 740 5.18 4.58 4.51
C VAL A 740 5.95 3.46 5.17
N PHE A 741 5.33 2.32 5.41
CA PHE A 741 6.02 1.17 6.00
C PHE A 741 5.36 -0.12 5.58
N LEU A 742 6.08 -1.24 5.64
CA LEU A 742 5.54 -2.55 5.23
C LEU A 742 4.85 -2.46 3.86
N SER A 743 5.58 -1.98 2.85
CA SER A 743 5.07 -1.68 1.51
C SER A 743 5.90 -2.40 0.46
N ASN A 744 5.29 -2.79 -0.67
CA ASN A 744 6.06 -3.17 -1.85
C ASN A 744 6.90 -1.97 -2.35
N ARG A 745 6.21 -0.91 -2.73
CA ARG A 745 6.78 0.42 -2.90
C ARG A 745 6.02 1.37 -2.00
N GLY A 746 6.72 2.26 -1.30
CA GLY A 746 6.06 3.26 -0.48
C GLY A 746 5.24 4.23 -1.34
N ILE A 747 5.93 5.04 -2.15
CA ILE A 747 5.30 5.95 -3.14
C ILE A 747 5.67 5.51 -4.56
N GLY A 748 4.69 5.05 -5.33
CA GLY A 748 4.84 4.78 -6.76
C GLY A 748 4.20 5.88 -7.58
N MET A 749 4.98 6.54 -8.43
CA MET A 749 4.46 7.61 -9.30
C MET A 749 4.90 7.44 -10.75
N TRP A 750 3.94 7.03 -11.58
CA TRP A 750 4.07 7.02 -13.03
C TRP A 750 3.79 8.40 -13.61
N GLY A 751 4.72 9.35 -13.48
CA GLY A 751 4.54 10.70 -14.05
C GLY A 751 5.85 11.32 -14.49
N GLU A 752 5.77 12.53 -15.03
CA GLU A 752 6.95 13.24 -15.56
C GLU A 752 7.65 14.12 -14.51
N ARG A 753 6.98 14.48 -13.41
CA ARG A 753 7.50 15.41 -12.39
C ARG A 753 6.98 15.12 -10.99
N VAL A 754 7.85 14.66 -10.09
CA VAL A 754 7.49 14.33 -8.69
C VAL A 754 8.44 14.91 -7.64
N GLU A 755 7.87 15.57 -6.63
CA GLU A 755 8.59 15.99 -5.43
C GLU A 755 8.09 15.21 -4.22
N VAL A 756 9.02 14.54 -3.53
CA VAL A 756 8.78 13.89 -2.25
C VAL A 756 9.71 14.52 -1.23
N VAL A 757 9.13 15.17 -0.23
CA VAL A 757 9.90 15.89 0.81
C VAL A 757 9.40 15.50 2.19
N LEU A 758 10.31 15.31 3.15
CA LEU A 758 9.97 14.80 4.50
C LEU A 758 9.32 13.41 4.42
N LEU A 759 10.08 12.43 3.94
CA LEU A 759 9.65 11.03 3.84
C LEU A 759 10.25 10.17 4.96
N GLU A 760 9.41 9.40 5.64
CA GLU A 760 9.85 8.23 6.41
C GLU A 760 9.42 6.93 5.74
N SER A 761 10.39 6.06 5.50
CA SER A 761 10.14 4.70 5.02
C SER A 761 10.78 3.66 5.92
N HIS A 762 10.01 2.63 6.31
CA HIS A 762 10.46 1.57 7.20
C HIS A 762 9.99 0.20 6.73
N ASP A 763 10.90 -0.78 6.65
CA ASP A 763 10.57 -2.16 6.29
C ASP A 763 9.78 -2.30 4.98
N SER A 764 9.95 -1.36 4.05
CA SER A 764 9.40 -1.44 2.70
C SER A 764 10.41 -2.13 1.79
N ILE A 765 9.94 -2.86 0.77
CA ILE A 765 10.85 -3.41 -0.26
C ILE A 765 11.59 -2.24 -0.93
N ARG A 766 10.90 -1.14 -1.24
CA ARG A 766 11.50 0.16 -1.56
C ARG A 766 10.68 1.33 -0.98
N PRO A 767 11.29 2.46 -0.62
CA PRO A 767 10.57 3.67 -0.19
C PRO A 767 9.71 4.27 -1.30
N GLY A 768 10.08 4.05 -2.56
CA GLY A 768 9.29 4.48 -3.70
C GLY A 768 9.88 4.11 -5.04
N SER A 769 9.09 4.32 -6.08
CA SER A 769 9.46 4.25 -7.49
C SER A 769 9.01 5.57 -8.15
N LEU A 770 9.97 6.46 -8.38
CA LEU A 770 9.72 7.82 -8.83
C LEU A 770 10.26 7.98 -10.26
N PHE A 771 9.39 8.39 -11.19
CA PHE A 771 9.70 8.51 -12.61
C PHE A 771 9.73 9.97 -13.09
N GLY A 772 10.23 10.16 -14.32
CA GLY A 772 10.40 11.47 -14.93
C GLY A 772 11.54 12.25 -14.28
N GLU A 773 11.34 13.55 -14.06
CA GLU A 773 12.15 14.31 -13.13
C GLU A 773 11.65 14.06 -11.71
N ALA A 774 12.51 13.57 -10.83
CA ALA A 774 12.17 13.19 -9.47
C ALA A 774 13.12 13.82 -8.47
N TRP A 775 12.56 14.36 -7.38
CA TRP A 775 13.34 14.84 -6.25
C TRP A 775 12.82 14.22 -4.95
N LEU A 776 13.68 13.43 -4.30
CA LEU A 776 13.47 12.94 -2.94
C LEU A 776 14.40 13.69 -2.00
N SER A 777 13.83 14.38 -1.01
CA SER A 777 14.58 15.20 -0.06
C SER A 777 14.12 15.04 1.37
N ASP A 778 15.05 15.25 2.30
CA ASP A 778 14.82 15.25 3.75
C ASP A 778 14.10 13.97 4.18
N ALA A 779 14.81 12.84 4.16
CA ALA A 779 14.17 11.53 4.36
C ALA A 779 14.93 10.60 5.32
N ILE A 780 14.20 9.70 5.98
CA ILE A 780 14.73 8.50 6.61
C ILE A 780 14.24 7.30 5.82
N VAL A 781 15.17 6.47 5.35
CA VAL A 781 14.88 5.17 4.73
C VAL A 781 15.56 4.08 5.56
N ASN A 782 14.75 3.31 6.28
CA ASN A 782 15.20 2.26 7.17
C ASN A 782 14.88 0.89 6.55
N GLY A 783 15.92 0.16 6.15
CA GLY A 783 15.78 -1.15 5.52
C GLY A 783 15.18 -2.20 6.46
N GLN A 784 15.69 -2.28 7.69
CA GLN A 784 15.19 -3.20 8.71
C GLN A 784 15.05 -2.50 10.08
N THR A 785 13.84 -2.48 10.63
CA THR A 785 13.56 -1.92 11.96
C THR A 785 13.79 -2.93 13.10
N ASN A 786 13.46 -2.50 14.33
CA ASN A 786 13.41 -3.38 15.49
C ASN A 786 12.14 -4.23 15.58
N SER A 787 11.17 -4.03 14.69
CA SER A 787 9.97 -4.87 14.62
C SER A 787 10.34 -6.33 14.49
N LEU A 788 9.73 -7.18 15.30
CA LEU A 788 9.95 -8.62 15.24
C LEU A 788 9.62 -9.19 13.84
N LEU A 789 8.59 -8.64 13.21
CA LEU A 789 8.08 -9.08 11.91
C LEU A 789 9.00 -8.70 10.75
N SER A 790 9.79 -7.62 10.90
CA SER A 790 10.79 -7.21 9.90
C SER A 790 11.90 -8.23 9.70
N LYS A 791 12.14 -9.08 10.71
CA LYS A 791 13.23 -10.08 10.73
C LYS A 791 12.78 -11.45 10.23
N THR A 792 11.47 -11.66 10.07
CA THR A 792 10.87 -12.97 9.79
C THR A 792 10.00 -12.99 8.53
N THR A 793 9.83 -11.87 7.83
CA THR A 793 9.01 -11.76 6.61
C THR A 793 9.79 -11.06 5.51
N ASP A 794 9.68 -11.56 4.27
CA ASP A 794 10.34 -11.08 3.02
C ASP A 794 11.63 -10.28 3.23
N TYR A 795 12.77 -10.91 2.95
CA TYR A 795 14.09 -10.34 3.17
C TYR A 795 14.41 -9.14 2.28
N SER A 796 13.60 -8.81 1.28
CA SER A 796 13.94 -7.81 0.26
C SER A 796 13.69 -6.38 0.74
N ARG A 797 14.75 -5.58 0.90
CA ARG A 797 14.73 -4.20 1.41
C ARG A 797 15.80 -3.36 0.72
N GLN A 798 15.40 -2.43 -0.13
CA GLN A 798 16.30 -1.64 -0.98
C GLN A 798 16.05 -0.15 -0.80
N GLY A 799 17.12 0.64 -0.83
CA GLY A 799 17.05 2.07 -0.54
C GLY A 799 16.47 2.85 -1.72
N PHE A 800 17.12 2.86 -2.87
CA PHE A 800 16.58 3.46 -4.09
C PHE A 800 17.15 2.76 -5.32
N GLN A 801 16.31 2.49 -6.32
CA GLN A 801 16.78 1.94 -7.59
C GLN A 801 16.92 3.07 -8.61
N PHE A 802 18.13 3.27 -9.14
CA PHE A 802 18.34 4.13 -10.30
C PHE A 802 17.93 3.37 -11.56
N TYR A 803 16.97 3.97 -12.25
CA TYR A 803 16.30 3.38 -13.40
C TYR A 803 17.21 3.42 -14.64
N ASP A 804 17.06 2.51 -15.61
CA ASP A 804 17.96 2.37 -16.76
C ASP A 804 17.51 3.16 -18.01
N THR A 805 16.54 4.07 -17.84
CA THR A 805 15.97 4.91 -18.92
C THR A 805 16.10 6.40 -18.59
N TYR A 806 15.50 7.28 -19.40
CA TYR A 806 15.59 8.74 -19.36
C TYR A 806 14.97 9.44 -18.12
N VAL A 807 14.98 8.78 -16.96
CA VAL A 807 14.54 9.31 -15.68
C VAL A 807 15.64 10.21 -15.11
N LYS A 808 15.30 11.33 -14.48
CA LYS A 808 16.25 12.24 -13.82
C LYS A 808 15.97 12.30 -12.32
N THR A 809 16.78 11.62 -11.50
CA THR A 809 16.53 11.53 -10.05
C THR A 809 17.57 12.27 -9.22
N ILE A 810 17.11 13.18 -8.37
CA ILE A 810 17.94 13.84 -7.36
C ILE A 810 17.55 13.34 -5.97
N LEU A 811 18.53 12.83 -5.22
CA LEU A 811 18.38 12.42 -3.81
C LEU A 811 19.18 13.36 -2.90
N THR A 812 18.54 13.97 -1.89
CA THR A 812 19.25 14.92 -1.00
C THR A 812 18.84 14.80 0.46
N ASN A 813 19.77 15.00 1.39
CA ASN A 813 19.47 15.02 2.83
C ASN A 813 18.77 13.73 3.31
N ILE A 814 19.31 12.56 2.94
CA ILE A 814 18.69 11.27 3.25
C ILE A 814 19.55 10.48 4.23
N ILE A 815 18.92 9.95 5.27
CA ILE A 815 19.50 8.95 6.16
C ILE A 815 19.03 7.58 5.70
N PHE A 816 19.93 6.81 5.10
CA PHE A 816 19.73 5.38 4.84
C PHE A 816 20.28 4.57 6.00
N ARG A 817 19.53 3.60 6.52
CA ARG A 817 20.04 2.77 7.61
C ARG A 817 19.53 1.34 7.62
N ASN A 818 20.33 0.48 8.25
CA ASN A 818 20.03 -0.93 8.52
C ASN A 818 19.69 -1.76 7.26
N PHE A 819 20.47 -1.58 6.18
CA PHE A 819 20.42 -2.47 5.02
C PHE A 819 21.33 -3.67 5.28
N ILE A 820 20.70 -4.82 5.57
CA ILE A 820 21.39 -6.03 6.00
C ILE A 820 21.36 -7.04 4.87
N HIS A 821 22.52 -7.60 4.53
CA HIS A 821 22.67 -8.61 3.47
C HIS A 821 21.57 -9.68 3.53
N ASN A 822 20.87 -9.87 2.41
CA ASN A 822 19.94 -10.97 2.23
C ASN A 822 20.71 -12.24 1.85
N PRO A 823 20.76 -13.28 2.71
CA PRO A 823 21.49 -14.51 2.42
C PRO A 823 20.93 -15.31 1.22
N LEU A 824 19.71 -14.98 0.78
CA LEU A 824 19.07 -15.60 -0.40
C LEU A 824 19.33 -14.82 -1.69
N SER A 825 19.97 -13.66 -1.62
CA SER A 825 20.28 -12.87 -2.82
C SER A 825 21.24 -13.63 -3.73
N THR A 826 20.94 -13.64 -5.04
CA THR A 826 21.79 -14.29 -6.06
C THR A 826 22.66 -13.28 -6.81
N SER A 827 22.37 -11.99 -6.65
CA SER A 827 23.12 -10.90 -7.26
C SER A 827 23.02 -9.63 -6.40
N PRO A 828 23.94 -8.66 -6.56
CA PRO A 828 23.87 -7.39 -5.84
C PRO A 828 22.61 -6.57 -6.15
N GLU A 829 21.95 -6.79 -7.30
CA GLU A 829 20.71 -6.07 -7.67
C GLU A 829 19.48 -6.61 -6.93
N ASP A 830 19.51 -7.87 -6.50
CA ASP A 830 18.45 -8.52 -5.71
C ASP A 830 18.72 -8.46 -4.19
N ASP A 831 19.89 -7.95 -3.79
CA ASP A 831 20.30 -7.82 -2.38
C ASP A 831 19.77 -6.53 -1.75
N ASN A 832 19.90 -6.44 -0.43
CA ASN A 832 19.48 -5.30 0.36
C ASN A 832 20.54 -4.20 0.34
N ARG A 833 20.50 -3.33 -0.66
CA ARG A 833 21.49 -2.25 -0.84
C ARG A 833 20.85 -0.87 -0.79
N VAL A 834 21.66 0.13 -0.45
CA VAL A 834 21.22 1.52 -0.38
C VAL A 834 20.87 2.07 -1.76
N ILE A 835 21.74 1.89 -2.76
CA ILE A 835 21.49 2.24 -4.16
C ILE A 835 21.59 0.97 -5.00
N ILE A 836 20.58 0.72 -5.82
CA ILE A 836 20.55 -0.39 -6.77
C ILE A 836 20.62 0.19 -8.19
N SER A 837 21.49 -0.37 -9.03
CA SER A 837 21.44 -0.08 -10.47
C SER A 837 20.50 -1.06 -11.14
N MET A 838 19.54 -0.58 -11.92
CA MET A 838 18.83 -1.48 -12.84
C MET A 838 19.71 -1.78 -14.06
N THR A 839 19.89 -3.07 -14.38
CA THR A 839 20.87 -3.50 -15.40
C THR A 839 20.24 -4.24 -16.59
N HIS A 840 18.95 -4.06 -16.84
CA HIS A 840 18.18 -4.92 -17.75
C HIS A 840 18.36 -4.59 -19.25
N SER A 841 18.42 -3.31 -19.66
CA SER A 841 18.36 -2.92 -21.09
C SER A 841 19.72 -2.68 -21.77
N ASP A 842 19.85 -3.02 -23.07
CA ASP A 842 20.96 -2.58 -23.96
C ASP A 842 20.55 -1.46 -24.93
N GLU A 843 19.25 -1.17 -25.04
CA GLU A 843 18.73 -0.05 -25.83
C GLU A 843 18.94 1.27 -25.09
N PHE A 844 18.68 1.26 -23.78
CA PHE A 844 18.71 2.45 -22.94
C PHE A 844 19.98 2.47 -22.10
N LYS A 845 20.86 3.38 -22.49
CA LYS A 845 22.18 3.54 -21.92
C LYS A 845 22.10 4.74 -20.97
N PRO A 846 22.21 4.53 -19.64
CA PRO A 846 22.00 5.58 -18.67
C PRO A 846 22.97 6.72 -19.00
N GLN A 847 22.40 7.87 -19.34
CA GLN A 847 23.13 9.12 -19.48
C GLN A 847 23.29 9.66 -18.04
N PHE A 848 23.64 10.91 -17.75
CA PHE A 848 23.90 11.29 -16.34
C PHE A 848 22.60 11.45 -15.52
N ILE A 849 21.90 10.35 -15.26
CA ILE A 849 20.47 10.33 -14.92
C ILE A 849 20.16 10.51 -13.44
N SER A 850 21.17 10.40 -12.57
CA SER A 850 20.95 10.45 -11.12
C SER A 850 22.03 11.22 -10.40
N SER A 851 21.64 11.88 -9.32
CA SER A 851 22.59 12.55 -8.43
C SER A 851 22.17 12.49 -6.97
N THR A 852 23.17 12.52 -6.10
CA THR A 852 23.02 12.45 -4.65
C THR A 852 23.79 13.58 -3.96
N LYS A 853 23.32 14.02 -2.79
CA LYS A 853 24.06 14.94 -1.92
C LYS A 853 23.58 14.84 -0.49
N ASN A 854 24.48 15.04 0.46
CA ASN A 854 24.20 15.00 1.90
C ASN A 854 23.51 13.70 2.31
N ILE A 855 24.14 12.57 1.96
CA ILE A 855 23.64 11.24 2.28
C ILE A 855 24.35 10.71 3.52
N THR A 856 23.59 10.22 4.49
CA THR A 856 24.11 9.58 5.69
C THR A 856 23.74 8.11 5.67
N ILE A 857 24.72 7.23 5.87
CA ILE A 857 24.48 5.77 5.93
C ILE A 857 24.84 5.25 7.33
N GLN A 858 23.90 4.57 8.01
CA GLN A 858 24.05 4.10 9.40
C GLN A 858 23.68 2.63 9.54
N GLY A 859 24.37 1.87 10.40
CA GLY A 859 24.00 0.46 10.65
C GLY A 859 24.06 -0.44 9.41
N THR A 860 24.76 -0.03 8.36
CA THR A 860 24.87 -0.71 7.07
C THR A 860 26.35 -0.89 6.74
N THR A 861 26.75 -2.10 6.36
CA THR A 861 28.13 -2.37 5.95
C THR A 861 28.45 -1.67 4.62
N VAL A 862 29.70 -1.24 4.41
CA VAL A 862 30.13 -0.56 3.18
C VAL A 862 29.80 -1.37 1.93
N SER A 863 29.92 -2.70 2.01
CA SER A 863 29.52 -3.58 0.91
C SER A 863 28.09 -3.32 0.47
N GLN A 864 27.17 -3.02 1.39
CA GLN A 864 25.75 -2.82 1.11
C GLN A 864 25.36 -1.44 0.58
N TYR A 865 26.32 -0.59 0.19
CA TYR A 865 26.00 0.75 -0.30
C TYR A 865 25.49 0.71 -1.73
N ILE A 866 26.22 0.08 -2.64
CA ILE A 866 25.87 0.02 -4.07
C ILE A 866 25.68 -1.44 -4.49
N GLY A 867 24.53 -1.74 -5.09
CA GLY A 867 24.21 -3.02 -5.72
C GLY A 867 24.24 -2.90 -7.23
N HIS A 868 25.41 -3.15 -7.83
CA HIS A 868 25.58 -3.21 -9.27
C HIS A 868 25.84 -4.65 -9.74
N ARG A 869 24.97 -5.14 -10.60
CA ARG A 869 25.06 -6.47 -11.20
C ARG A 869 25.75 -6.38 -12.56
N ILE A 870 26.82 -7.15 -12.74
CA ILE A 870 27.52 -7.25 -14.03
C ILE A 870 26.80 -8.28 -14.90
N ILE A 871 26.11 -7.80 -15.93
CA ILE A 871 25.58 -8.60 -17.04
C ILE A 871 25.86 -7.93 -18.38
N GLU A 872 25.66 -8.67 -19.48
CA GLU A 872 25.98 -8.21 -20.84
C GLU A 872 24.93 -7.25 -21.41
N THR A 873 24.70 -6.13 -20.75
CA THR A 873 23.77 -5.08 -21.17
C THR A 873 24.43 -3.70 -21.14
N GLY A 874 23.88 -2.75 -21.89
CA GLY A 874 24.37 -1.38 -21.98
C GLY A 874 24.20 -0.65 -20.66
N SER A 875 23.02 -0.81 -20.03
CA SER A 875 22.74 -0.33 -18.68
C SER A 875 23.73 -0.85 -17.63
N SER A 876 24.16 -2.12 -17.72
CA SER A 876 25.24 -2.68 -16.89
C SER A 876 26.58 -1.99 -17.16
N ARG A 877 27.05 -1.96 -18.41
CA ARG A 877 28.38 -1.39 -18.76
C ARG A 877 28.48 0.12 -18.56
N GLN A 878 27.35 0.82 -18.49
CA GLN A 878 27.31 2.29 -18.50
C GLN A 878 26.63 2.92 -17.30
N PHE A 879 26.22 2.12 -16.31
CA PHE A 879 25.70 2.63 -15.04
C PHE A 879 26.61 3.73 -14.47
N ASN A 880 26.01 4.86 -14.13
CA ASN A 880 26.71 6.00 -13.54
C ASN A 880 25.76 6.89 -12.74
N PHE A 881 26.32 7.64 -11.79
CA PHE A 881 25.65 8.75 -11.11
C PHE A 881 26.70 9.66 -10.47
N VAL A 882 26.29 10.86 -10.04
CA VAL A 882 27.17 11.75 -9.26
C VAL A 882 26.74 11.96 -7.84
N ASP A 883 27.73 11.79 -6.99
CA ASP A 883 27.70 12.16 -5.60
C ASP A 883 28.31 13.57 -5.46
N TYR A 884 27.45 14.58 -5.32
CA TYR A 884 27.79 16.00 -5.45
C TYR A 884 28.66 16.55 -4.32
N ASP A 885 28.73 15.85 -3.19
CA ASP A 885 29.56 16.22 -2.05
C ASP A 885 30.44 15.08 -1.53
N GLY A 886 30.40 13.93 -2.20
CA GLY A 886 31.21 12.76 -1.89
C GLY A 886 30.76 12.01 -0.64
N THR A 887 29.55 12.26 -0.14
CA THR A 887 29.03 11.65 1.09
C THR A 887 28.77 10.15 0.98
N ILE A 888 28.45 9.63 -0.22
CA ILE A 888 28.33 8.19 -0.47
C ILE A 888 29.71 7.56 -0.69
N SER A 889 30.56 8.22 -1.47
CA SER A 889 31.91 7.72 -1.77
C SER A 889 32.88 7.78 -0.59
N GLY A 890 32.55 8.57 0.45
CA GLY A 890 33.46 8.89 1.55
C GLY A 890 34.56 9.87 1.17
N ARG A 891 34.42 10.60 0.05
CA ARG A 891 35.37 11.61 -0.41
C ARG A 891 34.85 13.00 -0.02
N SER A 892 35.71 13.95 0.29
CA SER A 892 35.28 15.33 0.63
C SER A 892 35.15 16.23 -0.60
N VAL A 893 34.90 15.65 -1.77
CA VAL A 893 34.82 16.32 -3.07
C VAL A 893 33.75 15.64 -3.91
N PRO A 894 33.15 16.33 -4.91
CA PRO A 894 32.20 15.70 -5.82
C PRO A 894 32.84 14.54 -6.58
N THR A 895 32.11 13.44 -6.76
CA THR A 895 32.61 12.20 -7.36
C THR A 895 31.66 11.60 -8.37
N ILE A 896 32.21 10.99 -9.42
CA ILE A 896 31.48 10.18 -10.40
C ILE A 896 31.65 8.71 -10.03
N PHE A 897 30.52 8.01 -9.93
CA PHE A 897 30.47 6.55 -9.94
C PHE A 897 30.27 6.10 -11.38
N GLY A 898 31.08 5.16 -11.84
CA GLY A 898 30.95 4.51 -13.15
C GLY A 898 30.97 2.99 -13.01
N ALA A 899 30.40 2.29 -13.99
CA ALA A 899 30.28 0.85 -14.01
C ALA A 899 31.64 0.11 -14.02
N HIS A 900 31.60 -1.21 -14.16
CA HIS A 900 32.74 -2.10 -13.91
C HIS A 900 33.91 -1.98 -14.90
N ASP A 901 33.66 -1.59 -16.14
CA ASP A 901 34.68 -1.51 -17.19
C ASP A 901 35.72 -0.40 -16.92
N LYS A 902 36.99 -0.66 -17.29
CA LYS A 902 38.07 0.34 -17.22
C LYS A 902 37.81 1.61 -18.02
N TRP A 903 36.83 1.58 -18.93
CA TRP A 903 36.27 2.77 -19.58
C TRP A 903 35.91 3.89 -18.59
N TRP A 904 35.52 3.56 -17.36
CA TRP A 904 35.18 4.55 -16.33
C TRP A 904 36.38 5.03 -15.51
N GLN A 905 37.56 4.46 -15.72
CA GLN A 905 38.80 4.89 -15.07
C GLN A 905 39.42 6.06 -15.87
N PHE A 906 38.85 7.27 -15.78
CA PHE A 906 39.25 8.39 -16.65
C PHE A 906 40.49 9.17 -16.18
N ASP A 907 40.88 9.05 -14.91
CA ASP A 907 42.10 9.67 -14.39
C ASP A 907 42.74 8.85 -13.25
N ASN A 908 43.74 9.41 -12.57
CA ASN A 908 44.48 8.75 -11.48
C ASN A 908 43.77 8.87 -10.12
N THR A 909 42.66 9.60 -10.02
CA THR A 909 41.83 9.67 -8.81
C THR A 909 40.83 8.52 -8.72
N CYS A 910 40.67 7.76 -9.81
CA CYS A 910 39.77 6.64 -9.90
C CYS A 910 40.24 5.43 -9.08
N THR A 911 39.35 4.91 -8.24
CA THR A 911 39.56 3.66 -7.48
C THR A 911 38.43 2.69 -7.76
N TYR A 912 38.75 1.42 -8.05
CA TYR A 912 37.74 0.38 -8.22
C TYR A 912 37.31 -0.17 -6.86
N ASN A 913 36.01 -0.22 -6.61
CA ASN A 913 35.44 -0.88 -5.44
C ASN A 913 34.85 -2.23 -5.84
N ASN A 914 35.44 -3.32 -5.33
CA ASN A 914 35.01 -4.69 -5.65
C ASN A 914 33.65 -5.06 -5.08
N ASP A 915 33.24 -4.47 -3.95
CA ASP A 915 31.92 -4.76 -3.36
C ASP A 915 30.79 -4.11 -4.16
N TRP A 916 31.10 -3.00 -4.82
CA TRP A 916 30.16 -2.18 -5.59
C TRP A 916 30.19 -2.48 -7.08
N ASN A 917 31.23 -3.15 -7.58
CA ASN A 917 31.50 -3.32 -9.01
C ASN A 917 31.57 -2.00 -9.80
N CYS A 918 32.09 -0.94 -9.17
CA CYS A 918 32.12 0.39 -9.75
C CYS A 918 33.49 1.05 -9.59
N TRP A 919 33.85 1.88 -10.59
CA TRP A 919 34.89 2.89 -10.44
C TRP A 919 34.33 4.12 -9.73
N VAL A 920 35.11 4.67 -8.80
CA VAL A 920 34.80 5.91 -8.08
C VAL A 920 35.92 6.90 -8.34
N CYS A 921 35.60 8.03 -8.96
CA CYS A 921 36.58 9.02 -9.40
C CYS A 921 36.20 10.41 -8.90
N ASN A 922 37.18 11.29 -8.68
CA ASN A 922 36.89 12.69 -8.40
C ASN A 922 36.33 13.33 -9.66
N LYS A 923 35.20 14.04 -9.52
CA LYS A 923 34.53 14.66 -10.65
C LYS A 923 35.36 15.80 -11.26
N GLY A 924 35.92 16.68 -10.42
CA GLY A 924 36.61 17.87 -10.91
C GLY A 924 35.72 18.70 -11.85
N SER A 925 36.24 19.05 -13.03
CA SER A 925 35.48 19.70 -14.10
C SER A 925 34.81 18.73 -15.07
N TYR A 926 35.04 17.42 -14.94
CA TYR A 926 34.48 16.43 -15.85
C TYR A 926 32.97 16.32 -15.66
N GLU A 927 32.26 16.13 -16.76
CA GLU A 927 30.86 15.72 -16.79
C GLU A 927 30.75 14.36 -17.46
N VAL A 928 29.57 13.76 -17.41
CA VAL A 928 29.26 12.60 -18.25
C VAL A 928 28.69 13.11 -19.58
N ALA A 929 29.05 12.41 -20.65
CA ALA A 929 28.56 12.66 -21.99
C ALA A 929 27.99 11.38 -22.61
N SER A 930 26.97 11.53 -23.44
CA SER A 930 26.35 10.45 -24.20
C SER A 930 26.25 10.81 -25.68
N VAL A 931 26.76 9.92 -26.54
CA VAL A 931 26.76 10.07 -28.00
C VAL A 931 26.24 8.78 -28.61
N SER A 932 25.21 8.88 -29.45
CA SER A 932 24.73 7.76 -30.26
C SER A 932 25.49 7.69 -31.58
N VAL A 933 26.20 6.60 -31.83
CA VAL A 933 26.88 6.33 -33.08
C VAL A 933 25.94 5.55 -33.99
N GLU A 934 25.57 6.09 -35.14
CA GLU A 934 24.78 5.38 -36.15
C GLU A 934 25.57 5.14 -37.43
N VAL A 935 25.39 3.95 -37.98
CA VAL A 935 25.90 3.52 -39.28
C VAL A 935 24.72 2.96 -40.05
N PRO A 936 24.12 3.73 -40.98
CA PRO A 936 22.88 3.36 -41.65
C PRO A 936 22.88 1.92 -42.20
N GLY A 937 21.89 1.12 -41.81
CA GLY A 937 21.76 -0.28 -42.24
C GLY A 937 22.61 -1.29 -41.48
N PHE A 938 23.40 -0.85 -40.49
CA PHE A 938 24.21 -1.72 -39.64
C PHE A 938 24.00 -1.44 -38.15
N MET A 939 24.08 -0.18 -37.75
CA MET A 939 23.73 0.28 -36.42
C MET A 939 22.80 1.46 -36.54
N ASP A 940 21.57 1.29 -36.12
CA ASP A 940 20.53 2.29 -36.26
C ASP A 940 19.63 2.26 -35.05
N ARG A 941 19.08 3.43 -34.70
CA ARG A 941 18.25 3.61 -33.50
C ARG A 941 16.93 2.82 -33.57
N SER A 942 16.47 2.47 -34.77
CA SER A 942 15.27 1.64 -34.98
C SER A 942 15.55 0.14 -34.85
N GLY A 943 16.81 -0.25 -34.76
CA GLY A 943 17.22 -1.64 -34.76
C GLY A 943 17.27 -2.19 -33.34
N GLU A 944 16.47 -3.22 -33.09
CA GLU A 944 16.55 -4.00 -31.86
C GLU A 944 17.60 -5.09 -32.05
N TYR A 945 18.76 -4.90 -31.42
CA TYR A 945 19.87 -5.85 -31.52
C TYR A 945 20.14 -6.53 -30.18
N ASP A 946 20.52 -7.81 -30.26
CA ASP A 946 20.96 -8.55 -29.07
C ASP A 946 22.16 -7.86 -28.43
N ALA A 947 22.20 -7.85 -27.09
CA ALA A 947 23.18 -7.13 -26.30
C ALA A 947 24.62 -7.65 -26.45
N THR A 948 24.80 -8.80 -27.11
CA THR A 948 26.09 -9.40 -27.48
C THR A 948 26.49 -9.13 -28.93
N SER A 949 25.74 -8.28 -29.66
CA SER A 949 26.03 -7.90 -31.05
C SER A 949 27.22 -6.94 -31.13
N TYR A 950 28.41 -7.41 -30.78
CA TYR A 950 29.62 -6.59 -30.69
C TYR A 950 30.09 -6.10 -32.07
N VAL A 951 30.34 -4.81 -32.18
CA VAL A 951 30.84 -4.16 -33.40
C VAL A 951 32.28 -3.66 -33.25
N GLY A 952 32.78 -3.59 -32.02
CA GLY A 952 34.09 -3.04 -31.73
C GLY A 952 34.26 -2.62 -30.29
N TYR A 953 35.15 -1.67 -30.08
CA TYR A 953 35.54 -1.17 -28.76
C TYR A 953 35.62 0.35 -28.76
N ILE A 954 35.32 0.94 -27.61
CA ILE A 954 35.57 2.35 -27.34
C ILE A 954 36.64 2.45 -26.26
N TYR A 955 37.70 3.23 -26.52
CA TYR A 955 38.82 3.41 -25.60
C TYR A 955 38.93 4.87 -25.15
N LEU A 956 39.32 5.07 -23.88
CA LEU A 956 39.78 6.37 -23.42
C LEU A 956 41.22 6.62 -23.87
N PHE A 957 41.51 7.85 -24.31
CA PHE A 957 42.86 8.32 -24.55
C PHE A 957 43.05 9.78 -24.11
N GLY A 958 44.31 10.22 -24.04
CA GLY A 958 44.67 11.53 -23.50
C GLY A 958 44.92 11.47 -21.99
N ASN A 959 45.18 12.62 -21.37
CA ASN A 959 45.41 12.77 -19.92
C ASN A 959 46.47 11.81 -19.33
N GLY A 960 47.49 11.44 -20.12
CA GLY A 960 48.52 10.51 -19.68
C GLY A 960 48.11 9.03 -19.64
N ILE A 961 46.94 8.66 -20.17
CA ILE A 961 46.49 7.27 -20.29
C ILE A 961 47.35 6.54 -21.34
N THR A 962 48.12 5.56 -20.91
CA THR A 962 48.98 4.72 -21.79
C THR A 962 48.54 3.26 -21.85
N ASP A 963 47.60 2.86 -21.01
CA ASP A 963 47.05 1.51 -20.95
C ASP A 963 45.68 1.40 -21.63
N SER A 964 45.23 0.17 -21.88
CA SER A 964 43.96 -0.10 -22.57
C SER A 964 42.77 0.06 -21.60
N ARG A 965 42.12 1.22 -21.64
CA ARG A 965 40.92 1.55 -20.86
C ARG A 965 39.71 1.60 -21.78
N ARG A 966 38.93 0.51 -21.82
CA ARG A 966 37.91 0.31 -22.86
C ARG A 966 36.63 -0.32 -22.34
N MET A 967 35.59 -0.25 -23.19
CA MET A 967 34.31 -0.96 -23.08
C MET A 967 33.95 -1.53 -24.47
N ASN A 968 33.17 -2.61 -24.49
CA ASN A 968 32.61 -3.16 -25.73
C ASN A 968 31.53 -2.23 -26.31
N VAL A 969 31.53 -2.06 -27.63
CA VAL A 969 30.47 -1.37 -28.37
C VAL A 969 29.64 -2.40 -29.11
N THR A 970 28.32 -2.26 -29.02
CA THR A 970 27.33 -3.14 -29.65
C THR A 970 26.65 -2.44 -30.82
N ARG A 971 25.79 -3.15 -31.57
CA ARG A 971 24.97 -2.55 -32.62
C ARG A 971 23.94 -1.55 -32.09
N ASN A 972 23.65 -1.56 -30.78
CA ASN A 972 22.81 -0.57 -30.12
C ASN A 972 23.56 0.76 -29.94
N VAL A 973 23.04 1.82 -30.56
CA VAL A 973 23.78 3.02 -30.98
C VAL A 973 24.40 3.86 -29.86
N GLY A 974 23.90 3.82 -28.62
CA GLY A 974 24.36 4.73 -27.57
C GLY A 974 25.77 4.43 -27.02
N ILE A 975 26.52 5.46 -26.65
CA ILE A 975 27.75 5.35 -25.86
C ILE A 975 27.76 6.45 -24.80
N THR A 976 27.76 6.09 -23.52
CA THR A 976 27.95 7.00 -22.39
C THR A 976 29.36 6.86 -21.80
N GLY A 977 29.98 7.98 -21.45
CA GLY A 977 31.29 8.06 -20.81
C GLY A 977 31.58 9.47 -20.31
N ILE A 978 32.86 9.84 -20.26
CA ILE A 978 33.30 11.09 -19.62
C ILE A 978 33.59 12.17 -20.67
N SER A 979 33.13 13.40 -20.41
CA SER A 979 33.40 14.58 -21.23
C SER A 979 34.84 15.07 -21.09
N ASP A 980 35.25 15.99 -21.97
CA ASP A 980 36.58 16.61 -22.03
C ASP A 980 37.74 15.63 -22.23
N MET A 981 37.42 14.41 -22.68
CA MET A 981 38.33 13.28 -22.85
C MET A 981 38.36 12.76 -24.29
N GLY A 982 39.42 12.02 -24.63
CA GLY A 982 39.58 11.35 -25.91
C GLY A 982 38.79 10.04 -25.97
N TRP A 983 37.94 9.88 -26.98
CA TRP A 983 37.13 8.68 -27.25
C TRP A 983 37.58 8.04 -28.56
N TYR A 984 38.33 6.95 -28.49
CA TYR A 984 38.82 6.23 -29.67
C TYR A 984 37.90 5.05 -30.01
N LEU A 985 37.21 5.15 -31.14
CA LEU A 985 36.23 4.16 -31.59
C LEU A 985 36.85 3.26 -32.66
N TYR A 986 37.07 2.00 -32.28
CA TYR A 986 37.62 0.96 -33.14
C TYR A 986 36.53 -0.05 -33.55
N TRP A 987 36.51 -0.42 -34.82
CA TRP A 987 35.56 -1.37 -35.41
C TRP A 987 36.24 -2.70 -35.69
N SER A 988 35.71 -3.79 -35.14
CA SER A 988 36.29 -5.12 -35.35
C SER A 988 36.13 -5.63 -36.80
N ILE A 989 35.06 -5.21 -37.48
CA ILE A 989 34.76 -5.60 -38.87
C ILE A 989 35.28 -4.60 -39.92
N GLY A 990 35.94 -3.53 -39.49
CA GLY A 990 36.39 -2.42 -40.32
C GLY A 990 35.59 -1.14 -40.13
N THR A 991 36.21 0.02 -40.37
CA THR A 991 35.60 1.33 -40.12
C THR A 991 34.63 1.73 -41.24
N PRO A 992 33.39 2.16 -40.93
CA PRO A 992 32.45 2.63 -41.93
C PRO A 992 32.95 3.85 -42.72
N ASN A 993 32.59 3.93 -44.00
CA ASN A 993 32.82 5.10 -44.84
C ASN A 993 31.86 6.26 -44.52
N TYR A 994 30.79 6.00 -43.78
CA TYR A 994 29.84 7.01 -43.31
C TYR A 994 29.37 6.71 -41.88
N ILE A 995 29.45 7.72 -41.01
CA ILE A 995 29.02 7.66 -39.61
C ILE A 995 28.18 8.89 -39.29
N LYS A 996 27.09 8.71 -38.54
CA LYS A 996 26.37 9.79 -37.85
C LYS A 996 26.66 9.70 -36.36
N LEU A 997 27.02 10.83 -35.76
CA LEU A 997 27.15 10.96 -34.31
C LEU A 997 26.01 11.85 -33.83
N TRP A 998 25.06 11.27 -33.12
CA TRP A 998 23.97 11.99 -32.48
C TRP A 998 24.39 12.39 -31.07
N LEU A 999 24.44 13.68 -30.79
CA LEU A 999 24.92 14.18 -29.50
C LEU A 999 23.73 14.27 -28.53
N SER A 1000 23.42 13.15 -27.88
CA SER A 1000 22.31 13.02 -26.92
C SER A 1000 22.54 13.88 -25.68
N GLU A 1001 23.73 13.79 -25.06
CA GLU A 1001 24.10 14.58 -23.89
C GLU A 1001 25.58 14.97 -24.00
N VAL A 1002 25.89 16.12 -24.58
CA VAL A 1002 27.25 16.71 -24.50
C VAL A 1002 27.07 18.06 -23.81
N PRO A 1003 27.25 18.14 -22.48
CA PRO A 1003 26.85 19.31 -21.71
C PRO A 1003 27.47 20.62 -22.23
N TYR A 1004 26.73 21.72 -22.09
CA TYR A 1004 27.21 23.04 -22.51
C TYR A 1004 28.57 23.35 -21.90
N GLY A 1005 29.51 23.81 -22.73
CA GLY A 1005 30.89 24.11 -22.32
C GLY A 1005 31.85 22.91 -22.32
N HIS A 1006 31.34 21.70 -22.52
CA HIS A 1006 32.13 20.47 -22.57
C HIS A 1006 32.20 19.89 -23.99
N TYR A 1007 33.09 18.93 -24.21
CA TYR A 1007 33.23 18.26 -25.51
C TYR A 1007 33.50 16.76 -25.37
N VAL A 1008 33.42 16.04 -26.47
CA VAL A 1008 34.04 14.71 -26.62
C VAL A 1008 35.05 14.77 -27.77
N PHE A 1009 36.25 14.23 -27.59
CA PHE A 1009 37.29 14.25 -28.62
C PHE A 1009 37.43 12.89 -29.29
N PHE A 1010 36.71 12.69 -30.40
CA PHE A 1010 36.69 11.41 -31.11
C PHE A 1010 37.97 11.18 -31.92
N ALA A 1011 38.45 9.94 -31.87
CA ALA A 1011 39.45 9.40 -32.79
C ALA A 1011 38.88 8.15 -33.48
N ILE A 1012 38.99 8.08 -34.81
CA ILE A 1012 38.47 6.96 -35.61
C ILE A 1012 39.54 6.51 -36.61
N PRO A 1013 39.89 5.20 -36.69
CA PRO A 1013 40.95 4.74 -37.56
C PRO A 1013 40.49 4.67 -39.02
N TYR A 1014 41.34 5.13 -39.94
CA TYR A 1014 41.13 5.05 -41.38
C TYR A 1014 42.46 4.78 -42.11
N PRO A 1015 42.46 4.21 -43.34
CA PRO A 1015 43.69 4.00 -44.08
C PRO A 1015 44.40 5.33 -44.40
N ALA A 1016 45.73 5.30 -44.54
CA ALA A 1016 46.49 6.46 -45.01
C ALA A 1016 45.95 6.99 -46.35
N SER A 1017 46.05 8.31 -46.57
CA SER A 1017 45.49 9.02 -47.74
C SER A 1017 43.96 9.07 -47.82
N THR A 1018 43.25 8.76 -46.73
CA THR A 1018 41.79 8.99 -46.67
C THR A 1018 41.49 10.48 -46.59
N THR A 1019 40.50 10.93 -47.35
CA THR A 1019 39.95 12.29 -47.34
C THR A 1019 38.58 12.28 -46.66
N PHE A 1020 38.20 13.40 -46.05
CA PHE A 1020 37.00 13.47 -45.22
C PHE A 1020 36.13 14.68 -45.58
N ARG A 1021 34.82 14.47 -45.50
CA ARG A 1021 33.83 15.53 -45.38
C ARG A 1021 33.17 15.38 -44.02
N VAL A 1022 33.41 16.33 -43.15
CA VAL A 1022 32.79 16.38 -41.81
C VAL A 1022 31.88 17.60 -41.76
N SER A 1023 30.66 17.40 -41.29
CA SER A 1023 29.67 18.48 -41.13
C SER A 1023 28.77 18.17 -39.94
N CYS A 1024 28.09 19.18 -39.40
CA CYS A 1024 27.02 18.97 -38.45
C CYS A 1024 25.72 19.60 -38.92
N GLU A 1025 24.62 19.16 -38.34
CA GLU A 1025 23.31 19.75 -38.49
C GLU A 1025 22.53 19.70 -37.19
N TYR A 1026 21.60 20.63 -37.04
CA TYR A 1026 20.50 20.52 -36.10
C TYR A 1026 19.21 20.42 -36.90
N LYS A 1027 18.44 19.33 -36.71
CA LYS A 1027 17.34 19.00 -37.62
C LYS A 1027 16.28 20.10 -37.75
N TYR A 1028 16.09 20.91 -36.71
CA TYR A 1028 15.04 21.93 -36.69
C TYR A 1028 15.52 23.34 -37.01
N ASN A 1029 16.84 23.59 -37.07
CA ASN A 1029 17.37 24.92 -37.39
C ASN A 1029 18.74 24.84 -38.06
N SER A 1030 18.75 25.21 -39.35
CA SER A 1030 19.95 25.26 -40.19
C SER A 1030 21.05 26.24 -39.73
N GLN A 1031 20.75 27.16 -38.81
CA GLN A 1031 21.74 28.08 -38.22
C GLN A 1031 22.88 27.32 -37.51
N TYR A 1032 22.62 26.10 -37.04
CA TYR A 1032 23.61 25.26 -36.37
C TYR A 1032 24.24 24.21 -37.30
N SER A 1033 24.08 24.37 -38.62
CA SER A 1033 24.70 23.50 -39.61
C SER A 1033 26.02 24.07 -40.11
N TYR A 1034 27.11 23.34 -39.89
CA TYR A 1034 28.47 23.77 -40.24
C TYR A 1034 29.20 22.70 -41.04
N ASN A 1035 29.96 23.11 -42.06
CA ASN A 1035 30.97 22.25 -42.69
C ASN A 1035 32.31 22.45 -41.96
N PHE A 1036 32.93 21.38 -41.51
CA PHE A 1036 34.16 21.45 -40.74
C PHE A 1036 35.35 21.66 -41.69
N THR A 1037 36.36 22.38 -41.21
CA THR A 1037 37.60 22.64 -41.97
C THR A 1037 38.77 21.82 -41.44
N GLN A 1038 39.75 21.51 -42.29
CA GLN A 1038 40.93 20.76 -41.86
C GLN A 1038 41.85 21.63 -40.99
N ALA A 1039 42.23 21.12 -39.82
CA ALA A 1039 43.22 21.75 -38.93
C ALA A 1039 44.66 21.31 -39.26
N ALA A 1040 45.65 21.98 -38.67
CA ALA A 1040 47.06 21.65 -38.84
C ALA A 1040 47.52 20.45 -38.00
N SER A 1041 46.82 20.12 -36.90
CA SER A 1041 47.18 19.02 -35.99
C SER A 1041 45.97 18.58 -35.14
N ALA A 1042 46.07 17.41 -34.51
CA ALA A 1042 45.04 16.91 -33.58
C ALA A 1042 44.88 17.83 -32.34
N ALA A 1043 45.99 18.39 -31.84
CA ALA A 1043 45.96 19.37 -30.75
C ALA A 1043 45.20 20.66 -31.16
N ALA A 1044 45.32 21.08 -32.41
CA ALA A 1044 44.56 22.22 -32.95
C ALA A 1044 43.05 21.91 -33.11
N VAL A 1045 42.66 20.65 -33.30
CA VAL A 1045 41.25 20.24 -33.24
C VAL A 1045 40.72 20.30 -31.81
N ARG A 1046 41.44 19.69 -30.85
CA ARG A 1046 41.01 19.65 -29.44
C ARG A 1046 40.91 21.04 -28.81
N SER A 1047 41.89 21.92 -29.05
CA SER A 1047 41.86 23.31 -28.56
C SER A 1047 40.94 24.24 -29.35
N GLY A 1048 40.40 23.77 -30.49
CA GLY A 1048 39.53 24.56 -31.36
C GLY A 1048 38.08 24.67 -30.88
N ASP A 1049 37.28 25.36 -31.70
CA ASP A 1049 35.87 25.69 -31.49
C ASP A 1049 34.88 24.57 -31.87
N GLY A 1050 35.39 23.37 -32.18
CA GLY A 1050 34.57 22.23 -32.61
C GLY A 1050 34.17 22.24 -34.08
N LYS A 1051 34.66 23.18 -34.91
CA LYS A 1051 34.33 23.25 -36.36
C LYS A 1051 35.48 22.78 -37.25
N LYS A 1052 36.39 21.97 -36.70
CA LYS A 1052 37.58 21.49 -37.39
C LYS A 1052 37.77 19.98 -37.22
N TYR A 1053 38.44 19.36 -38.19
CA TYR A 1053 38.89 17.97 -38.12
C TYR A 1053 40.37 17.86 -38.53
N TYR A 1054 41.02 16.77 -38.16
CA TYR A 1054 42.40 16.48 -38.58
C TYR A 1054 42.60 15.00 -38.81
N PHE A 1055 43.31 14.63 -39.87
CA PHE A 1055 43.72 13.25 -40.12
C PHE A 1055 45.24 13.15 -40.10
N ASN A 1056 45.79 12.33 -39.22
CA ASN A 1056 47.25 12.21 -39.05
C ASN A 1056 47.88 11.11 -39.94
N GLY A 1057 47.10 10.52 -40.85
CA GLY A 1057 47.51 9.35 -41.64
C GLY A 1057 47.05 8.01 -41.08
N THR A 1058 46.56 7.97 -39.84
CA THR A 1058 46.03 6.76 -39.17
C THR A 1058 44.67 7.01 -38.53
N HIS A 1059 44.49 8.14 -37.86
CA HIS A 1059 43.29 8.49 -37.11
C HIS A 1059 42.71 9.81 -37.59
N LEU A 1060 41.39 9.82 -37.79
CA LEU A 1060 40.58 11.02 -37.91
C LEU A 1060 40.25 11.52 -36.51
N PHE A 1061 40.55 12.78 -36.23
CA PHE A 1061 40.23 13.48 -34.99
C PHE A 1061 39.13 14.49 -35.23
N VAL A 1062 38.07 14.43 -34.42
CA VAL A 1062 36.94 15.36 -34.44
C VAL A 1062 36.59 15.75 -33.00
N LYS A 1063 36.49 17.04 -32.72
CA LYS A 1063 35.96 17.54 -31.45
C LYS A 1063 34.46 17.75 -31.61
N VAL A 1064 33.65 16.96 -30.92
CA VAL A 1064 32.20 17.08 -30.97
C VAL A 1064 31.70 17.94 -29.81
N ILE A 1065 30.93 18.97 -30.15
CA ILE A 1065 30.30 19.93 -29.25
C ILE A 1065 28.86 20.10 -29.75
N ASN A 1066 27.90 20.16 -28.84
CA ASN A 1066 26.53 20.52 -29.20
C ASN A 1066 26.39 22.04 -29.21
N PHE A 1067 26.35 22.65 -30.40
CA PHE A 1067 26.29 24.12 -30.56
C PHE A 1067 24.92 24.73 -30.24
N VAL A 1068 23.89 23.91 -30.03
CA VAL A 1068 22.52 24.38 -29.75
C VAL A 1068 22.37 24.74 -28.28
N LEU A 1069 23.15 24.12 -27.40
CA LEU A 1069 23.06 24.32 -25.96
C LEU A 1069 23.57 25.70 -25.56
N ASN A 1070 22.98 26.28 -24.52
CA ASN A 1070 23.30 27.61 -24.01
C ASN A 1070 23.60 27.64 -22.50
N GLY A 1071 23.54 26.50 -21.81
CA GLY A 1071 23.83 26.35 -20.39
C GLY A 1071 22.59 26.20 -19.49
N ASN A 1072 21.38 26.36 -20.03
CA ASN A 1072 20.12 26.24 -19.27
C ASN A 1072 19.49 24.84 -19.32
N GLU A 1073 20.21 23.89 -19.91
CA GLU A 1073 19.76 22.53 -20.21
C GLU A 1073 19.95 21.59 -19.03
N PHE A 1074 19.17 21.77 -17.97
CA PHE A 1074 19.29 20.94 -16.78
C PHE A 1074 18.06 20.92 -15.86
N PHE A 1075 17.93 19.81 -15.15
CA PHE A 1075 17.14 19.69 -13.94
C PHE A 1075 17.99 20.00 -12.71
N SER A 1076 17.50 20.84 -11.79
CA SER A 1076 18.20 21.12 -10.52
C SER A 1076 17.26 21.19 -9.32
N ARG A 1077 17.71 20.58 -8.22
CA ARG A 1077 17.06 20.58 -6.90
C ARG A 1077 18.10 20.31 -5.81
N GLY A 1078 17.85 20.77 -4.59
CA GLY A 1078 18.70 20.49 -3.43
C GLY A 1078 20.18 20.88 -3.56
N GLY A 1079 20.52 21.77 -4.49
CA GLY A 1079 21.89 22.13 -4.83
C GLY A 1079 22.66 21.03 -5.60
N CYS A 1080 21.93 20.15 -6.29
CA CYS A 1080 22.42 19.22 -7.31
C CYS A 1080 21.89 19.64 -8.69
N LYS A 1081 22.57 19.17 -9.74
CA LYS A 1081 22.20 19.38 -11.13
C LYS A 1081 22.33 18.08 -11.91
N ILE A 1082 21.40 17.83 -12.81
CA ILE A 1082 21.44 16.78 -13.82
C ILE A 1082 21.24 17.44 -15.17
N ASN A 1083 22.14 17.20 -16.13
CA ASN A 1083 21.99 17.78 -17.46
C ASN A 1083 20.84 17.10 -18.21
N ASP A 1084 20.19 17.87 -19.06
CA ASP A 1084 19.09 17.39 -19.89
C ASP A 1084 19.62 16.74 -21.16
N VAL A 1085 18.84 15.80 -21.71
CA VAL A 1085 19.16 15.12 -22.96
C VAL A 1085 18.56 15.89 -24.13
N TYR A 1086 19.39 16.25 -25.11
CA TYR A 1086 19.00 16.99 -26.32
C TYR A 1086 19.21 16.15 -27.56
N TRP A 1087 18.13 15.57 -28.03
CA TRP A 1087 18.10 14.90 -29.30
C TRP A 1087 18.13 15.94 -30.44
N GLU A 1088 18.53 15.50 -31.63
CA GLU A 1088 18.48 16.25 -32.91
C GLU A 1088 19.71 17.07 -33.34
N PHE A 1089 20.80 17.09 -32.57
CA PHE A 1089 22.10 17.59 -33.06
C PHE A 1089 22.97 16.43 -33.56
N ILE A 1090 23.38 16.48 -34.84
CA ILE A 1090 24.06 15.38 -35.53
C ILE A 1090 25.37 15.86 -36.15
N VAL A 1091 26.44 15.08 -36.02
CA VAL A 1091 27.69 15.22 -36.78
C VAL A 1091 27.78 14.10 -37.80
N HIS A 1092 27.97 14.45 -39.07
CA HIS A 1092 28.18 13.53 -40.18
C HIS A 1092 29.66 13.44 -40.51
N ILE A 1093 30.14 12.22 -40.70
CA ILE A 1093 31.50 11.94 -41.15
C ILE A 1093 31.41 11.06 -42.39
N THR A 1094 31.88 11.57 -43.53
CA THR A 1094 32.05 10.80 -44.76
C THR A 1094 33.53 10.67 -45.08
N ALA A 1095 34.01 9.45 -45.26
CA ALA A 1095 35.39 9.12 -45.57
C ALA A 1095 35.52 8.56 -46.99
N THR A 1096 36.52 9.00 -47.75
CA THR A 1096 36.78 8.57 -49.12
C THR A 1096 38.26 8.28 -49.31
N ASN A 1097 38.60 7.09 -49.82
CA ASN A 1097 39.97 6.71 -50.14
C ASN A 1097 39.98 5.99 -51.49
N THR A 1098 40.70 6.53 -52.47
CA THR A 1098 40.78 5.96 -53.82
C THR A 1098 41.87 4.88 -53.96
N ILE A 1099 42.82 4.82 -53.02
CA ILE A 1099 43.92 3.85 -53.01
C ILE A 1099 43.49 2.54 -52.33
N LYS A 1100 42.74 2.65 -51.23
CA LYS A 1100 42.12 1.53 -50.50
C LYS A 1100 40.62 1.78 -50.37
N PRO A 1101 39.83 1.53 -51.43
CA PRO A 1101 38.39 1.79 -51.41
C PRO A 1101 37.69 0.92 -50.35
N PRO A 1102 36.59 1.39 -49.75
CA PRO A 1102 35.84 0.61 -48.78
C PRO A 1102 35.16 -0.58 -49.48
N VAL A 1103 35.17 -1.74 -48.84
CA VAL A 1103 34.46 -2.95 -49.29
C VAL A 1103 33.12 -3.01 -48.57
N ASN A 1104 32.02 -3.00 -49.33
CA ASN A 1104 30.65 -2.94 -48.79
C ASN A 1104 30.43 -1.76 -47.81
N GLY A 1105 31.12 -0.64 -48.04
CA GLY A 1105 31.04 0.54 -47.17
C GLY A 1105 32.01 0.54 -45.98
N TYR A 1106 32.89 -0.46 -45.83
CA TYR A 1106 33.82 -0.55 -44.69
C TYR A 1106 35.29 -0.59 -45.13
N PHE A 1107 36.17 0.08 -44.36
CA PHE A 1107 37.62 -0.01 -44.49
C PHE A 1107 38.15 -1.10 -43.56
N THR A 1108 38.60 -2.23 -44.12
CA THR A 1108 39.04 -3.41 -43.37
C THR A 1108 40.57 -3.47 -43.20
N GLY A 1109 41.05 -4.33 -42.30
CA GLY A 1109 42.49 -4.54 -42.06
C GLY A 1109 43.19 -3.36 -41.38
N LEU A 1110 42.43 -2.55 -40.64
CA LEU A 1110 42.97 -1.47 -39.82
C LEU A 1110 43.53 -2.04 -38.51
N THR A 1111 44.68 -1.52 -38.08
CA THR A 1111 45.29 -1.93 -36.81
C THR A 1111 44.66 -1.15 -35.67
N ASP A 1112 44.33 -1.84 -34.58
CA ASP A 1112 43.85 -1.22 -33.35
C ASP A 1112 45.01 -0.52 -32.63
N VAL A 1113 45.21 0.78 -32.86
CA VAL A 1113 46.32 1.56 -32.31
C VAL A 1113 45.76 2.73 -31.53
N LEU A 1114 45.94 2.73 -30.21
CA LEU A 1114 45.49 3.83 -29.37
C LEU A 1114 46.18 5.15 -29.77
N PRO A 1115 45.46 6.29 -29.86
CA PRO A 1115 46.07 7.59 -30.06
C PRO A 1115 47.05 7.96 -28.93
N SER A 1116 47.94 8.91 -29.21
CA SER A 1116 48.96 9.33 -28.24
C SER A 1116 48.33 9.87 -26.94
N SER A 1117 48.91 9.48 -25.80
CA SER A 1117 48.46 9.88 -24.46
C SER A 1117 48.67 11.36 -24.12
N THR A 1118 49.49 12.06 -24.91
CA THR A 1118 49.77 13.50 -24.76
C THR A 1118 48.82 14.39 -25.56
N LEU A 1119 47.93 13.79 -26.37
CA LEU A 1119 47.02 14.53 -27.24
C LEU A 1119 45.92 15.23 -26.47
#